data_AF-A0A2W0EKH8-F1
#
_entry.id   AF-A0A2W0EKH8-F1
#
_cell.length_a   1.000
_cell.length_b   1.000
_cell.length_c   1.000
_cell.angle_alpha   90.00
_cell.angle_beta   90.00
_cell.angle_gamma   90.00
#
_symmetry.space_group_name_H-M   'P 1'
#
loop_
_entity.id
_entity.type
_entity.pdbx_description
1 polymer ?
#
loop_
_entity_poly.entity_id
_entity_poly.type
_entity_poly.pdbx_seq_one_letter_code
_entity_poly.pdbx_strand_id
1 'polypeptide(L)'
;MTALEAVKTASSDLNGYYLPPQADSPLGIEHNHAQALLLALFEDAADTLLSKHLKPLKGRLTEVNGIADQCVFSTSRNDGSVALYTIDDVTHSASGIRAFQRALVSIGGHIRTDRLLPLPQCLKFYGLALPTAQTPGSLSRLIEEVQEKRAAHRLNLEQGLQISELIEPHDHTAIHNVISKILTDEGGSVIDALASEITPPMTPHQLATQPTACLERLLDTAKARDTARRLLEVLNWYGKEPDEETIPDIGAKLLLEALRLWYDLDLQHTGAPHKIAGYELQQRFNHGKSYAQIQKNFREHLEDSLRATTPTETALLARLSQVRFPVEFQVRDIPNDLPYATSIVWVNFVHGVHLAHALDPMLLQRLTFQQLVDLPLKKSENAQDALLQLITLTRIPAALTWAQATEALASSVQTSDAREYKMKILQALEDHMVQLNETIVQLDFAPPQRLKLAEQQLKKALSGGIAIDPLSIRVMRNFYRSGKRVERNILDTPNGPQATWPLLEVYASGGLSPDSKWYISQDGKTASFWVRLTPDRKFEWGLANPDDPASRILLLPLDRTLPDIDALFDKQFKTYLAKTKNTYEYLIKNLLVTLPWSDRQALEHGEVKVLSLRDETTRKADEETAEHTLPLRARMGFVLQATYRNAVRFYECLPRAGVIRPRPDVTTAHVGGVRDQFFFRNRFKEEDYDAYVAIRTHRLPFDKDAHTTGAQPKPGATCMAILDSLGEALTPGSIPPAYHDYSSCLTWSSLRTGQIASFIATHLFYVDEKEVRREAWGVTQYERDLDRKHWLHNLKDFIPFWGSLEDLQSDQFGDRVLGVVGLALDIVSFVVPLGKFVAGSIRLVARSGRVGIRATLPRMANLSRKLVTSSVKNFNPLDGSVDLLRLTGRGVKGAGRAVVHLEKRAMFQLKKLAGKADSYDFVSSLPQATEPGRWKPLMDADQLGNVKGIEDVPVRKIDGHHYLVDPLSTRPYGP
;
A
#
# COMPACT_ATOMS: atom_id res chain seq x y z
N MET A 1 -32.54 -0.82 -3.18
CA MET A 1 -32.75 0.12 -4.31
C MET A 1 -33.88 1.09 -4.04
N THR A 2 -35.09 0.62 -3.76
CA THR A 2 -36.26 1.47 -3.48
C THR A 2 -35.99 2.58 -2.46
N ALA A 3 -35.27 2.28 -1.37
CA ALA A 3 -34.87 3.29 -0.39
C ALA A 3 -33.91 4.35 -0.97
N LEU A 4 -32.95 3.96 -1.82
CA LEU A 4 -32.04 4.91 -2.47
C LEU A 4 -32.75 5.78 -3.50
N GLU A 5 -33.73 5.22 -4.22
CA GLU A 5 -34.57 5.98 -5.13
C GLU A 5 -35.43 6.98 -4.37
N ALA A 6 -36.03 6.57 -3.25
CA ALA A 6 -36.77 7.47 -2.36
C ALA A 6 -35.87 8.60 -1.80
N VAL A 7 -34.64 8.28 -1.38
CA VAL A 7 -33.64 9.26 -0.96
C VAL A 7 -33.35 10.28 -2.07
N LYS A 8 -33.14 9.80 -3.29
CA LYS A 8 -32.85 10.63 -4.46
C LYS A 8 -34.04 11.49 -4.86
N THR A 9 -35.26 10.96 -4.87
CA THR A 9 -36.47 11.72 -5.25
C THR A 9 -36.87 12.73 -4.18
N ALA A 10 -36.76 12.37 -2.90
CA ALA A 10 -37.09 13.26 -1.79
C ALA A 10 -35.96 14.25 -1.43
N SER A 11 -34.76 14.10 -2.00
CA SER A 11 -33.55 14.85 -1.62
C SER A 11 -33.26 14.80 -0.10
N SER A 12 -33.57 13.66 0.52
CA SER A 12 -33.39 13.42 1.96
C SER A 12 -32.02 12.79 2.26
N ASP A 13 -31.61 12.77 3.53
CA ASP A 13 -30.34 12.16 3.95
C ASP A 13 -30.44 10.62 4.07
N LEU A 14 -29.39 9.90 3.63
CA LEU A 14 -29.31 8.44 3.75
C LEU A 14 -29.50 7.92 5.18
N ASN A 15 -29.05 8.65 6.22
CA ASN A 15 -29.17 8.23 7.62
C ASN A 15 -30.62 8.19 8.12
N GLY A 16 -31.56 8.83 7.41
CA GLY A 16 -32.99 8.82 7.77
C GLY A 16 -33.70 7.51 7.47
N TYR A 17 -33.06 6.56 6.77
CA TYR A 17 -33.68 5.30 6.35
C TYR A 17 -33.12 4.13 7.13
N TYR A 18 -34.04 3.30 7.63
CA TYR A 18 -33.73 2.08 8.36
C TYR A 18 -34.33 0.87 7.65
N LEU A 19 -33.58 -0.23 7.63
CA LEU A 19 -34.00 -1.48 6.99
C LEU A 19 -33.75 -2.65 7.94
N PRO A 20 -34.68 -3.62 8.03
CA PRO A 20 -34.42 -4.88 8.70
C PRO A 20 -33.51 -5.74 7.80
N PRO A 21 -32.45 -6.37 8.34
CA PRO A 21 -31.66 -7.32 7.58
C PRO A 21 -32.45 -8.62 7.37
N GLN A 22 -32.34 -9.20 6.18
CA GLN A 22 -32.96 -10.49 5.84
C GLN A 22 -32.30 -11.62 6.62
N ALA A 23 -33.08 -12.49 7.27
CA ALA A 23 -32.60 -13.47 8.26
C ALA A 23 -31.46 -14.35 7.74
N ASP A 24 -31.57 -14.79 6.48
CA ASP A 24 -30.62 -15.73 5.84
C ASP A 24 -29.57 -15.03 4.97
N SER A 25 -29.50 -13.70 5.03
CA SER A 25 -28.42 -12.95 4.38
C SER A 25 -27.16 -12.92 5.26
N PRO A 26 -25.95 -12.72 4.70
CA PRO A 26 -24.73 -12.59 5.50
C PRO A 26 -24.81 -11.49 6.56
N LEU A 27 -25.51 -10.38 6.28
CA LEU A 27 -25.76 -9.33 7.26
C LEU A 27 -26.76 -9.79 8.33
N GLY A 28 -27.80 -10.53 7.95
CA GLY A 28 -28.79 -11.07 8.88
C GLY A 28 -28.20 -12.06 9.87
N ILE A 29 -27.33 -12.95 9.43
CA ILE A 29 -26.65 -13.94 10.27
C ILE A 29 -25.76 -13.23 11.31
N GLU A 30 -24.87 -12.34 10.85
CA GLU A 30 -23.99 -11.57 11.74
C GLU A 30 -24.79 -10.65 12.68
N HIS A 31 -25.85 -10.03 12.18
CA HIS A 31 -26.75 -9.20 12.98
C HIS A 31 -27.48 -10.03 14.03
N ASN A 32 -27.98 -11.22 13.70
CA ASN A 32 -28.62 -12.14 14.64
C ASN A 32 -27.67 -12.54 15.76
N HIS A 33 -26.42 -12.82 15.42
CA HIS A 33 -25.39 -13.13 16.41
C HIS A 33 -25.13 -11.94 17.34
N ALA A 34 -24.92 -10.74 16.79
CA ALA A 34 -24.74 -9.52 17.57
C ALA A 34 -25.97 -9.20 18.45
N GLN A 35 -27.17 -9.43 17.93
CA GLN A 35 -28.44 -9.25 18.64
C GLN A 35 -28.56 -10.21 19.82
N ALA A 36 -28.22 -11.49 19.63
CA ALA A 36 -28.24 -12.48 20.68
C ALA A 36 -27.25 -12.12 21.81
N LEU A 37 -26.05 -11.66 21.46
CA LEU A 37 -25.05 -11.18 22.42
C LEU A 37 -25.54 -9.92 23.14
N LEU A 38 -26.15 -8.96 22.44
CA LEU A 38 -26.74 -7.77 23.06
C LEU A 38 -27.81 -8.14 24.08
N LEU A 39 -28.74 -9.03 23.71
CA LEU A 39 -29.80 -9.49 24.60
C LEU A 39 -29.25 -10.25 25.81
N ALA A 40 -28.16 -11.01 25.64
CA ALA A 40 -27.48 -11.66 26.74
C ALA A 40 -26.93 -10.65 27.77
N LEU A 41 -26.47 -9.46 27.35
CA LEU A 41 -25.99 -8.42 28.27
C LEU A 41 -27.08 -7.85 29.19
N PHE A 42 -28.36 -7.96 28.83
CA PHE A 42 -29.46 -7.60 29.73
C PHE A 42 -29.61 -8.62 30.88
N GLU A 43 -29.22 -9.86 30.65
CA GLU A 43 -29.35 -10.96 31.62
C GLU A 43 -28.04 -11.30 32.33
N ASP A 44 -26.90 -10.89 31.77
CA ASP A 44 -25.56 -11.27 32.22
C ASP A 44 -25.32 -10.88 33.70
N ALA A 45 -24.90 -11.86 34.49
CA ALA A 45 -24.57 -11.71 35.91
C ALA A 45 -23.08 -11.46 36.15
N ALA A 46 -22.23 -11.58 35.12
CA ALA A 46 -20.77 -11.51 35.25
C ALA A 46 -20.22 -10.09 35.40
N ASP A 47 -20.93 -9.06 34.90
CA ASP A 47 -20.56 -7.66 35.09
C ASP A 47 -21.70 -6.90 35.79
N THR A 48 -21.45 -6.42 37.01
CA THR A 48 -22.50 -5.89 37.89
C THR A 48 -22.90 -4.45 37.57
N LEU A 49 -22.15 -3.68 36.77
CA LEU A 49 -22.47 -2.27 36.50
C LEU A 49 -23.32 -2.09 35.24
N LEU A 50 -22.90 -2.67 34.11
CA LEU A 50 -23.66 -2.60 32.86
C LEU A 50 -25.01 -3.31 32.99
N SER A 51 -25.04 -4.50 33.58
CA SER A 51 -26.29 -5.25 33.77
C SER A 51 -27.26 -4.52 34.71
N LYS A 52 -26.78 -3.86 35.76
CA LYS A 52 -27.61 -3.00 36.63
C LYS A 52 -28.21 -1.82 35.86
N HIS A 53 -27.48 -1.27 34.89
CA HIS A 53 -28.00 -0.20 34.03
C HIS A 53 -29.05 -0.70 33.03
N LEU A 54 -28.78 -1.83 32.35
CA LEU A 54 -29.62 -2.34 31.26
C LEU A 54 -30.87 -3.09 31.72
N LYS A 55 -30.82 -3.85 32.84
CA LYS A 55 -31.97 -4.62 33.36
C LYS A 55 -33.28 -3.82 33.50
N PRO A 56 -33.31 -2.62 34.13
CA PRO A 56 -34.55 -1.84 34.24
C PRO A 56 -35.05 -1.29 32.89
N LEU A 57 -34.22 -1.34 31.85
CA LEU A 57 -34.51 -0.86 30.51
C LEU A 57 -34.86 -1.99 29.53
N LYS A 58 -34.98 -3.24 30.01
CA LYS A 58 -35.32 -4.39 29.17
C LYS A 58 -36.66 -4.17 28.45
N GLY A 59 -36.70 -4.50 27.15
CA GLY A 59 -37.87 -4.31 26.30
C GLY A 59 -38.06 -2.88 25.77
N ARG A 60 -37.17 -1.94 26.13
CA ARG A 60 -37.12 -0.60 25.55
C ARG A 60 -36.23 -0.57 24.31
N LEU A 61 -36.49 0.39 23.43
CA LEU A 61 -35.60 0.65 22.28
C LEU A 61 -34.23 1.09 22.79
N THR A 62 -33.25 0.21 22.67
CA THR A 62 -31.85 0.47 22.98
C THR A 62 -31.05 0.45 21.70
N GLU A 63 -30.28 1.51 21.46
CA GLU A 63 -29.32 1.63 20.38
C GLU A 63 -27.91 1.54 20.98
N VAL A 64 -26.99 0.88 20.27
CA VAL A 64 -25.61 0.77 20.71
C VAL A 64 -24.69 1.17 19.57
N ASN A 65 -23.79 2.12 19.85
CA ASN A 65 -22.77 2.60 18.93
C ASN A 65 -21.39 2.18 19.43
N GLY A 66 -20.64 1.44 18.60
CA GLY A 66 -19.29 0.97 18.87
C GLY A 66 -18.29 1.65 17.94
N ILE A 67 -17.32 2.37 18.50
CA ILE A 67 -16.24 3.03 17.75
C ILE A 67 -14.91 2.66 18.41
N ALA A 68 -14.01 2.03 17.65
CA ALA A 68 -12.75 1.52 18.18
C ALA A 68 -12.98 0.66 19.45
N ASP A 69 -12.38 1.03 20.57
CA ASP A 69 -12.51 0.33 21.86
C ASP A 69 -13.64 0.88 22.76
N GLN A 70 -14.52 1.73 22.22
CA GLN A 70 -15.64 2.32 22.96
C GLN A 70 -16.99 1.73 22.54
N CYS A 71 -17.90 1.59 23.50
CA CYS A 71 -19.31 1.25 23.27
C CYS A 71 -20.23 2.21 24.04
N VAL A 72 -21.17 2.85 23.35
CA VAL A 72 -22.18 3.75 23.92
C VAL A 72 -23.56 3.14 23.75
N PHE A 73 -24.24 2.91 24.87
CA PHE A 73 -25.63 2.44 24.93
C PHE A 73 -26.55 3.63 25.16
N SER A 74 -27.58 3.77 24.32
CA SER A 74 -28.62 4.78 24.45
C SER A 74 -29.99 4.14 24.43
N THR A 75 -30.76 4.28 25.50
CA THR A 75 -32.10 3.69 25.62
C THR A 75 -33.18 4.75 25.81
N SER A 76 -34.19 4.74 24.95
CA SER A 76 -35.32 5.67 25.02
C SER A 76 -36.32 5.27 26.11
N ARG A 77 -36.64 6.21 27.01
CA ARG A 77 -37.65 6.06 28.07
C ARG A 77 -39.03 6.53 27.62
N ASN A 78 -40.05 6.15 28.39
CA ASN A 78 -41.46 6.53 28.13
C ASN A 78 -41.73 8.04 28.15
N ASP A 79 -40.93 8.78 28.92
CA ASP A 79 -41.03 10.24 29.07
C ASP A 79 -40.28 11.00 27.96
N GLY A 80 -39.71 10.28 26.97
CA GLY A 80 -38.91 10.84 25.89
C GLY A 80 -37.45 11.11 26.26
N SER A 81 -37.03 10.87 27.52
CA SER A 81 -35.63 11.00 27.92
C SER A 81 -34.79 9.79 27.48
N VAL A 82 -33.47 9.99 27.30
CA VAL A 82 -32.53 8.94 26.87
C VAL A 82 -31.61 8.58 28.03
N ALA A 83 -31.58 7.30 28.42
CA ALA A 83 -30.57 6.77 29.33
C ALA A 83 -29.30 6.45 28.55
N LEU A 84 -28.17 7.00 28.97
CA LEU A 84 -26.86 6.78 28.34
C LEU A 84 -25.94 5.98 29.26
N TYR A 85 -25.20 5.03 28.71
CA TYR A 85 -24.10 4.34 29.38
C TYR A 85 -22.93 4.16 28.41
N THR A 86 -21.73 4.53 28.82
CA THR A 86 -20.53 4.46 28.00
C THR A 86 -19.50 3.52 28.61
N ILE A 87 -18.90 2.69 27.77
CA ILE A 87 -17.71 1.91 28.07
C ILE A 87 -16.57 2.54 27.27
N ASP A 88 -15.62 3.16 27.96
CA ASP A 88 -14.51 3.88 27.32
C ASP A 88 -13.37 2.97 26.82
N ASP A 89 -13.25 1.77 27.39
CA ASP A 89 -12.24 0.78 26.98
C ASP A 89 -12.78 -0.65 27.16
N VAL A 90 -13.17 -1.27 26.06
CA VAL A 90 -13.69 -2.64 26.03
C VAL A 90 -12.59 -3.69 26.18
N THR A 91 -11.31 -3.35 25.96
CA THR A 91 -10.22 -4.34 26.01
C THR A 91 -10.08 -4.99 27.40
N HIS A 92 -10.32 -4.21 28.45
CA HIS A 92 -10.28 -4.63 29.85
C HIS A 92 -11.64 -5.12 30.39
N SER A 93 -12.71 -5.11 29.59
CA SER A 93 -14.06 -5.51 30.00
C SER A 93 -14.25 -7.04 30.10
N ALA A 94 -15.40 -7.52 30.56
CA ALA A 94 -15.72 -8.95 30.59
C ALA A 94 -15.67 -9.60 29.18
N SER A 95 -15.44 -10.91 29.11
CA SER A 95 -15.35 -11.65 27.84
C SER A 95 -16.62 -11.53 26.98
N GLY A 96 -17.80 -11.48 27.61
CA GLY A 96 -19.09 -11.26 26.94
C GLY A 96 -19.17 -9.91 26.24
N ILE A 97 -18.71 -8.82 26.88
CA ILE A 97 -18.68 -7.47 26.31
C ILE A 97 -17.70 -7.40 25.14
N ARG A 98 -16.50 -7.99 25.29
CA ARG A 98 -15.54 -8.09 24.17
C ARG A 98 -16.10 -8.89 22.99
N ALA A 99 -16.81 -9.98 23.25
CA ALA A 99 -17.46 -10.76 22.19
C ALA A 99 -18.55 -9.95 21.49
N PHE A 100 -19.40 -9.26 22.25
CA PHE A 100 -20.44 -8.36 21.72
C PHE A 100 -19.84 -7.23 20.89
N GLN A 101 -18.82 -6.51 21.39
CA GLN A 101 -18.17 -5.42 20.66
C GLN A 101 -17.59 -5.93 19.32
N ARG A 102 -16.94 -7.10 19.30
CA ARG A 102 -16.43 -7.67 18.04
C ARG A 102 -17.57 -7.97 17.05
N ALA A 103 -18.68 -8.52 17.52
CA ALA A 103 -19.86 -8.79 16.69
C ALA A 103 -20.55 -7.49 16.22
N LEU A 104 -20.59 -6.46 17.07
CA LEU A 104 -21.12 -5.14 16.72
C LEU A 104 -20.27 -4.48 15.63
N VAL A 105 -18.94 -4.52 15.78
CA VAL A 105 -18.01 -3.98 14.78
C VAL A 105 -18.08 -4.77 13.46
N SER A 106 -18.34 -6.08 13.50
CA SER A 106 -18.47 -6.90 12.27
C SER A 106 -19.65 -6.48 11.38
N ILE A 107 -20.72 -5.97 11.97
CA ILE A 107 -21.89 -5.46 11.23
C ILE A 107 -21.83 -3.95 10.91
N GLY A 108 -20.77 -3.24 11.32
CA GLY A 108 -20.58 -1.81 11.02
C GLY A 108 -20.71 -0.87 12.22
N GLY A 109 -20.71 -1.40 13.45
CA GLY A 109 -20.55 -0.60 14.67
C GLY A 109 -21.85 -0.04 15.26
N HIS A 110 -23.01 -0.35 14.71
CA HIS A 110 -24.29 0.12 15.26
C HIS A 110 -25.35 -1.00 15.26
N ILE A 111 -26.17 -1.05 16.30
CA ILE A 111 -27.26 -2.03 16.44
C ILE A 111 -28.42 -1.45 17.25
N ARG A 112 -29.65 -1.91 16.98
CA ARG A 112 -30.86 -1.56 17.71
C ARG A 112 -31.62 -2.79 18.18
N THR A 113 -32.29 -2.70 19.32
CA THR A 113 -33.10 -3.82 19.86
C THR A 113 -34.29 -4.20 18.98
N ASP A 114 -34.79 -3.29 18.14
CA ASP A 114 -35.86 -3.54 17.17
C ASP A 114 -35.36 -4.15 15.83
N ARG A 115 -34.06 -4.48 15.76
CA ARG A 115 -33.40 -5.13 14.61
C ARG A 115 -33.33 -4.29 13.35
N LEU A 116 -33.55 -2.97 13.45
CA LEU A 116 -33.39 -2.05 12.34
C LEU A 116 -31.94 -1.55 12.22
N LEU A 117 -31.45 -1.47 10.99
CA LEU A 117 -30.12 -0.94 10.68
C LEU A 117 -30.21 0.29 9.75
N PRO A 118 -29.39 1.34 9.98
CA PRO A 118 -29.28 2.46 9.06
C PRO A 118 -28.86 2.00 7.66
N LEU A 119 -29.48 2.56 6.62
CA LEU A 119 -29.16 2.27 5.22
C LEU A 119 -27.66 2.45 4.91
N PRO A 120 -26.95 3.49 5.37
CA PRO A 120 -25.50 3.63 5.23
C PRO A 120 -24.70 2.43 5.74
N GLN A 121 -25.13 1.83 6.86
CA GLN A 121 -24.47 0.68 7.46
C GLN A 121 -24.67 -0.57 6.59
N CYS A 122 -25.90 -0.80 6.12
CA CYS A 122 -26.22 -1.90 5.20
C CYS A 122 -25.38 -1.80 3.92
N LEU A 123 -25.29 -0.61 3.30
CA LEU A 123 -24.51 -0.40 2.08
C LEU A 123 -23.02 -0.65 2.31
N LYS A 124 -22.45 -0.11 3.40
CA LYS A 124 -21.03 -0.32 3.78
C LYS A 124 -20.72 -1.79 4.07
N PHE A 125 -21.62 -2.52 4.72
CA PHE A 125 -21.43 -3.95 4.98
C PHE A 125 -21.26 -4.74 3.68
N TYR A 126 -22.01 -4.35 2.64
CA TYR A 126 -21.84 -4.88 1.30
C TYR A 126 -20.78 -4.10 0.49
N GLY A 127 -19.79 -3.50 1.13
CA GLY A 127 -18.63 -2.92 0.45
C GLY A 127 -18.93 -1.77 -0.53
N LEU A 128 -20.09 -1.11 -0.41
CA LEU A 128 -20.43 0.03 -1.26
C LEU A 128 -19.88 1.32 -0.65
N ALA A 129 -19.21 2.12 -1.48
CA ALA A 129 -18.67 3.41 -1.07
C ALA A 129 -19.78 4.45 -1.00
N LEU A 130 -19.93 5.12 0.14
CA LEU A 130 -20.89 6.21 0.27
C LEU A 130 -20.28 7.51 -0.26
N PRO A 131 -21.03 8.30 -1.03
CA PRO A 131 -20.53 9.56 -1.54
C PRO A 131 -20.35 10.58 -0.40
N THR A 132 -19.26 11.34 -0.44
CA THR A 132 -19.00 12.43 0.51
C THR A 132 -20.04 13.54 0.46
N ALA A 133 -20.64 13.77 -0.71
CA ALA A 133 -21.79 14.68 -0.90
C ALA A 133 -22.93 13.95 -1.62
N GLN A 134 -24.15 14.04 -1.11
CA GLN A 134 -25.37 13.41 -1.65
C GLN A 134 -26.00 14.27 -2.75
N THR A 135 -25.31 14.40 -3.89
CA THR A 135 -25.87 15.04 -5.08
C THR A 135 -26.70 14.04 -5.88
N PRO A 136 -27.67 14.50 -6.71
CA PRO A 136 -28.42 13.58 -7.59
C PRO A 136 -27.54 12.69 -8.46
N GLY A 137 -26.39 13.22 -8.93
CA GLY A 137 -25.42 12.47 -9.72
C GLY A 137 -24.58 11.47 -8.91
N SER A 138 -24.27 11.74 -7.63
CA SER A 138 -23.58 10.75 -6.79
C SER A 138 -24.51 9.63 -6.32
N LEU A 139 -25.77 9.96 -6.03
CA LEU A 139 -26.81 8.97 -5.72
C LEU A 139 -27.15 8.08 -6.93
N SER A 140 -27.15 8.63 -8.14
CA SER A 140 -27.37 7.84 -9.37
C SER A 140 -26.29 6.78 -9.55
N ARG A 141 -25.01 7.16 -9.38
CA ARG A 141 -23.88 6.21 -9.43
C ARG A 141 -23.98 5.14 -8.34
N LEU A 142 -24.37 5.51 -7.12
CA LEU A 142 -24.58 4.53 -6.05
C LEU A 142 -25.74 3.56 -6.36
N ILE A 143 -26.83 4.04 -6.96
CA ILE A 143 -27.93 3.18 -7.43
C ILE A 143 -27.40 2.22 -8.51
N GLU A 144 -26.60 2.71 -9.44
CA GLU A 144 -26.02 1.91 -10.51
C GLU A 144 -25.11 0.79 -9.96
N GLU A 145 -24.28 1.09 -8.97
CA GLU A 145 -23.42 0.11 -8.29
C GLU A 145 -24.23 -0.96 -7.53
N VAL A 146 -25.35 -0.57 -6.92
CA VAL A 146 -26.27 -1.49 -6.25
C VAL A 146 -26.97 -2.40 -7.25
N GLN A 147 -27.39 -1.87 -8.40
CA GLN A 147 -27.97 -2.65 -9.49
C GLN A 147 -26.99 -3.70 -10.00
N GLU A 148 -25.76 -3.29 -10.29
CA GLU A 148 -24.70 -4.19 -10.75
C GLU A 148 -24.42 -5.30 -9.72
N LYS A 149 -24.39 -4.94 -8.43
CA LYS A 149 -24.21 -5.91 -7.34
C LYS A 149 -25.37 -6.89 -7.21
N ARG A 150 -26.61 -6.41 -7.30
CA ARG A 150 -27.80 -7.27 -7.28
C ARG A 150 -27.76 -8.27 -8.44
N ALA A 151 -27.45 -7.79 -9.64
CA ALA A 151 -27.37 -8.64 -10.82
C ALA A 151 -26.26 -9.70 -10.68
N ALA A 152 -25.08 -9.33 -10.16
CA ALA A 152 -24.00 -10.27 -9.88
C ALA A 152 -24.39 -11.36 -8.89
N HIS A 153 -25.15 -11.00 -7.84
CA HIS A 153 -25.68 -11.96 -6.87
C HIS A 153 -26.74 -12.88 -7.48
N ARG A 154 -27.73 -12.34 -8.22
CA ARG A 154 -28.79 -13.12 -8.88
C ARG A 154 -28.20 -14.14 -9.86
N LEU A 155 -27.31 -13.68 -10.73
CA LEU A 155 -26.71 -14.49 -11.79
C LEU A 155 -25.58 -15.39 -11.30
N ASN A 156 -25.19 -15.29 -10.02
CA ASN A 156 -24.23 -16.22 -9.41
C ASN A 156 -22.87 -16.22 -10.16
N LEU A 157 -22.49 -15.07 -10.73
CA LEU A 157 -21.31 -14.94 -11.60
C LEU A 157 -19.99 -14.84 -10.82
N GLU A 158 -20.07 -14.37 -9.57
CA GLU A 158 -18.92 -14.15 -8.69
C GLU A 158 -18.81 -15.24 -7.61
N GLN A 159 -19.94 -15.82 -7.20
CA GLN A 159 -20.08 -16.77 -6.10
C GLN A 159 -21.21 -17.76 -6.39
N GLY A 160 -21.16 -18.92 -5.73
CA GLY A 160 -22.25 -19.89 -5.60
C GLY A 160 -22.18 -21.08 -6.56
N LEU A 161 -23.29 -21.83 -6.64
CA LEU A 161 -23.50 -23.01 -7.48
C LEU A 161 -22.97 -22.86 -8.92
N GLN A 162 -21.73 -23.27 -9.20
CA GLN A 162 -21.24 -23.40 -10.57
C GLN A 162 -21.84 -24.66 -11.17
N ILE A 163 -23.00 -24.48 -11.78
CA ILE A 163 -23.73 -25.56 -12.45
C ILE A 163 -22.97 -26.10 -13.67
N SER A 164 -21.93 -25.41 -14.15
CA SER A 164 -21.01 -25.92 -15.18
C SER A 164 -20.38 -27.25 -14.78
N GLU A 165 -20.13 -27.47 -13.49
CA GLU A 165 -19.61 -28.75 -12.99
C GLU A 165 -20.63 -29.89 -13.09
N LEU A 166 -21.92 -29.57 -13.24
CA LEU A 166 -22.99 -30.54 -13.44
C LEU A 166 -23.11 -30.97 -14.91
N ILE A 167 -22.72 -30.10 -15.84
CA ILE A 167 -22.71 -30.37 -17.29
C ILE A 167 -21.59 -31.37 -17.61
N GLU A 168 -21.96 -32.48 -18.25
CA GLU A 168 -21.01 -33.50 -18.68
C GLU A 168 -20.53 -33.27 -20.11
N PRO A 169 -19.34 -33.77 -20.51
CA PRO A 169 -18.84 -33.57 -21.88
C PRO A 169 -19.77 -34.07 -22.99
N HIS A 170 -20.65 -35.03 -22.69
CA HIS A 170 -21.63 -35.54 -23.64
C HIS A 170 -22.82 -34.57 -23.85
N ASP A 171 -23.09 -33.70 -22.87
CA ASP A 171 -24.12 -32.65 -22.94
C ASP A 171 -23.73 -31.52 -23.88
N HIS A 172 -22.42 -31.32 -24.13
CA HIS A 172 -21.91 -30.20 -24.91
C HIS A 172 -22.53 -30.13 -26.32
N THR A 173 -22.62 -31.26 -27.02
CA THR A 173 -23.21 -31.32 -28.36
C THR A 173 -24.68 -30.92 -28.33
N ALA A 174 -25.42 -31.37 -27.32
CA ALA A 174 -26.83 -31.03 -27.15
C ALA A 174 -27.01 -29.53 -26.85
N ILE A 175 -26.18 -28.96 -25.98
CA ILE A 175 -26.17 -27.53 -25.67
C ILE A 175 -25.86 -26.70 -26.92
N HIS A 176 -24.79 -27.04 -27.66
CA HIS A 176 -24.45 -26.34 -28.91
C HIS A 176 -25.60 -26.37 -29.93
N ASN A 177 -26.30 -27.50 -30.06
CA ASN A 177 -27.45 -27.63 -30.96
C ASN A 177 -28.66 -26.78 -30.53
N VAL A 178 -28.83 -26.51 -29.24
CA VAL A 178 -29.89 -25.61 -28.76
C VAL A 178 -29.49 -24.15 -29.02
N ILE A 179 -28.25 -23.78 -28.71
CA ILE A 179 -27.75 -22.41 -28.91
C ILE A 179 -27.67 -22.04 -30.39
N SER A 180 -27.26 -22.95 -31.27
CA SER A 180 -27.18 -22.67 -32.71
C SER A 180 -28.52 -22.31 -33.35
N LYS A 181 -29.65 -22.82 -32.81
CA LYS A 181 -31.00 -22.50 -33.30
C LYS A 181 -31.44 -21.06 -33.02
N ILE A 182 -30.72 -20.32 -32.18
CA ILE A 182 -30.98 -18.90 -31.88
C ILE A 182 -30.55 -18.03 -33.07
N LEU A 183 -29.61 -18.52 -33.88
CA LEU A 183 -29.10 -17.89 -35.10
C LEU A 183 -30.08 -18.19 -36.25
N THR A 184 -30.59 -17.15 -36.91
CA THR A 184 -31.69 -17.24 -37.88
C THR A 184 -31.30 -16.76 -39.30
N ASP A 185 -30.00 -16.74 -39.65
CA ASP A 185 -29.37 -16.17 -40.88
C ASP A 185 -29.24 -14.62 -40.88
N GLU A 186 -28.24 -13.93 -41.45
CA GLU A 186 -26.78 -14.15 -41.63
C GLU A 186 -26.07 -12.98 -40.89
N GLY A 187 -25.02 -13.26 -40.11
CA GLY A 187 -24.03 -12.27 -39.66
C GLY A 187 -24.10 -11.76 -38.21
N GLY A 188 -25.12 -12.14 -37.42
CA GLY A 188 -25.23 -11.72 -36.01
C GLY A 188 -24.68 -12.73 -35.01
N SER A 189 -24.15 -12.25 -33.88
CA SER A 189 -23.74 -13.11 -32.76
C SER A 189 -24.92 -13.64 -31.94
N VAL A 190 -24.71 -14.69 -31.13
CA VAL A 190 -25.75 -15.20 -30.21
C VAL A 190 -26.14 -14.13 -29.19
N ILE A 191 -25.16 -13.37 -28.68
CA ILE A 191 -25.42 -12.28 -27.75
C ILE A 191 -26.28 -11.19 -28.40
N ASP A 192 -25.98 -10.78 -29.63
CA ASP A 192 -26.77 -9.76 -30.34
C ASP A 192 -28.17 -10.27 -30.68
N ALA A 193 -28.30 -11.54 -31.04
CA ALA A 193 -29.58 -12.17 -31.34
C ALA A 193 -30.50 -12.26 -30.12
N LEU A 194 -29.94 -12.29 -28.89
CA LEU A 194 -30.69 -12.21 -27.64
C LEU A 194 -30.91 -10.75 -27.22
N ALA A 195 -29.93 -9.87 -27.44
CA ALA A 195 -30.01 -8.46 -27.06
C ALA A 195 -31.02 -7.66 -27.91
N SER A 196 -31.37 -8.12 -29.11
CA SER A 196 -32.29 -7.45 -30.03
C SER A 196 -33.72 -7.27 -29.50
N GLU A 197 -34.16 -8.12 -28.56
CA GLU A 197 -35.50 -8.03 -27.93
C GLU A 197 -35.56 -7.02 -26.77
N ILE A 198 -34.42 -6.47 -26.35
CA ILE A 198 -34.35 -5.62 -25.17
C ILE A 198 -34.86 -4.22 -25.48
N THR A 199 -35.93 -3.82 -24.79
CA THR A 199 -36.52 -2.49 -24.88
C THR A 199 -36.53 -1.79 -23.51
N PRO A 200 -36.03 -0.55 -23.39
CA PRO A 200 -35.21 0.19 -24.37
C PRO A 200 -33.83 -0.46 -24.58
N PRO A 201 -33.15 -0.22 -25.72
CA PRO A 201 -31.85 -0.81 -26.00
C PRO A 201 -30.81 -0.42 -24.96
N MET A 202 -29.81 -1.28 -24.77
CA MET A 202 -28.70 -1.01 -23.86
C MET A 202 -27.88 0.19 -24.34
N THR A 203 -27.55 1.11 -23.43
CA THR A 203 -26.70 2.26 -23.77
C THR A 203 -25.22 1.91 -23.65
N PRO A 204 -24.32 2.58 -24.38
CA PRO A 204 -22.87 2.40 -24.21
C PRO A 204 -22.39 2.66 -22.78
N HIS A 205 -23.05 3.59 -22.07
CA HIS A 205 -22.76 3.85 -20.66
C HIS A 205 -23.07 2.64 -19.79
N GLN A 206 -24.26 2.05 -19.92
CA GLN A 206 -24.66 0.85 -19.16
C GLN A 206 -23.76 -0.36 -19.46
N LEU A 207 -23.37 -0.55 -20.73
CA LEU A 207 -22.45 -1.63 -21.11
C LEU A 207 -21.06 -1.45 -20.46
N ALA A 208 -20.63 -0.20 -20.24
CA ALA A 208 -19.35 0.11 -19.62
C ALA A 208 -19.40 0.05 -18.08
N THR A 209 -20.49 0.48 -17.45
CA THR A 209 -20.58 0.64 -15.98
C THR A 209 -21.39 -0.45 -15.28
N GLN A 210 -22.32 -1.11 -15.99
CA GLN A 210 -23.22 -2.12 -15.44
C GLN A 210 -23.36 -3.35 -16.37
N PRO A 211 -22.25 -3.98 -16.79
CA PRO A 211 -22.32 -5.10 -17.72
C PRO A 211 -23.07 -6.30 -17.15
N THR A 212 -23.10 -6.51 -15.83
CA THR A 212 -23.87 -7.60 -15.22
C THR A 212 -25.37 -7.32 -15.23
N ALA A 213 -25.77 -6.09 -14.91
CA ALA A 213 -27.17 -5.70 -15.03
C ALA A 213 -27.65 -5.79 -16.49
N CYS A 214 -26.77 -5.50 -17.45
CA CYS A 214 -27.04 -5.74 -18.87
C CYS A 214 -27.24 -7.24 -19.17
N LEU A 215 -26.36 -8.12 -18.68
CA LEU A 215 -26.54 -9.58 -18.80
C LEU A 215 -27.87 -10.05 -18.19
N GLU A 216 -28.25 -9.52 -17.03
CA GLU A 216 -29.52 -9.84 -16.37
C GLU A 216 -30.71 -9.50 -17.28
N ARG A 217 -30.72 -8.30 -17.87
CA ARG A 217 -31.76 -7.87 -18.81
C ARG A 217 -31.81 -8.75 -20.06
N LEU A 218 -30.66 -9.20 -20.54
CA LEU A 218 -30.57 -10.12 -21.69
C LEU A 218 -31.20 -11.47 -21.38
N LEU A 219 -30.93 -12.03 -20.21
CA LEU A 219 -31.48 -13.32 -19.78
C LEU A 219 -32.98 -13.27 -19.47
N ASP A 220 -33.51 -12.08 -19.20
CA ASP A 220 -34.94 -11.85 -18.96
C ASP A 220 -35.78 -11.67 -20.24
N THR A 221 -35.16 -11.70 -21.43
CA THR A 221 -35.89 -11.65 -22.72
C THR A 221 -36.71 -12.92 -22.95
N ALA A 222 -37.75 -12.82 -23.77
CA ALA A 222 -38.61 -13.96 -24.08
C ALA A 222 -37.81 -15.07 -24.79
N LYS A 223 -36.96 -14.69 -25.75
CA LYS A 223 -36.07 -15.63 -26.45
C LYS A 223 -35.05 -16.30 -25.55
N ALA A 224 -34.45 -15.58 -24.61
CA ALA A 224 -33.53 -16.17 -23.64
C ALA A 224 -34.25 -17.18 -22.71
N ARG A 225 -35.44 -16.84 -22.20
CA ARG A 225 -36.23 -17.74 -21.35
C ARG A 225 -36.69 -19.00 -22.10
N ASP A 226 -37.10 -18.86 -23.37
CA ASP A 226 -37.44 -20.02 -24.20
C ASP A 226 -36.22 -20.93 -24.44
N THR A 227 -35.07 -20.33 -24.73
CA THR A 227 -33.80 -21.07 -24.89
C THR A 227 -33.42 -21.80 -23.60
N ALA A 228 -33.48 -21.13 -22.45
CA ALA A 228 -33.19 -21.69 -21.14
C ALA A 228 -34.09 -22.90 -20.82
N ARG A 229 -35.39 -22.80 -21.12
CA ARG A 229 -36.34 -23.91 -20.96
C ARG A 229 -35.98 -25.10 -21.84
N ARG A 230 -35.67 -24.87 -23.12
CA ARG A 230 -35.21 -25.93 -24.04
C ARG A 230 -33.92 -26.61 -23.56
N LEU A 231 -33.00 -25.87 -22.96
CA LEU A 231 -31.80 -26.44 -22.37
C LEU A 231 -32.14 -27.38 -21.21
N LEU A 232 -33.05 -27.00 -20.30
CA LEU A 232 -33.51 -27.86 -19.22
C LEU A 232 -34.20 -29.14 -19.74
N GLU A 233 -35.06 -29.01 -20.75
CA GLU A 233 -35.75 -30.13 -21.40
C GLU A 233 -34.76 -31.12 -22.04
N VAL A 234 -33.81 -30.61 -22.83
CA VAL A 234 -32.84 -31.43 -23.56
C VAL A 234 -31.85 -32.13 -22.62
N LEU A 235 -31.44 -31.47 -21.54
CA LEU A 235 -30.56 -32.04 -20.54
C LEU A 235 -31.29 -32.89 -19.48
N ASN A 236 -32.63 -32.89 -19.50
CA ASN A 236 -33.47 -33.59 -18.54
C ASN A 236 -33.20 -33.16 -17.07
N TRP A 237 -32.96 -31.87 -16.84
CA TRP A 237 -32.71 -31.32 -15.49
C TRP A 237 -34.02 -31.02 -14.74
N TYR A 238 -33.96 -31.03 -13.40
CA TYR A 238 -35.09 -30.67 -12.54
C TYR A 238 -35.48 -29.19 -12.70
N GLY A 239 -36.75 -28.93 -12.96
CA GLY A 239 -37.30 -27.63 -13.36
C GLY A 239 -37.62 -27.53 -14.86
N LYS A 240 -37.60 -28.65 -15.58
CA LYS A 240 -38.01 -28.70 -17.00
C LYS A 240 -39.53 -28.67 -17.15
N GLU A 241 -40.26 -29.23 -16.18
CA GLU A 241 -41.73 -29.23 -16.18
C GLU A 241 -42.26 -27.98 -15.44
N PRO A 242 -43.43 -27.43 -15.84
CA PRO A 242 -43.97 -26.20 -15.24
C PRO A 242 -44.32 -26.29 -13.75
N ASP A 243 -44.58 -27.51 -13.25
CA ASP A 243 -44.95 -27.81 -11.86
C ASP A 243 -43.77 -28.17 -10.95
N GLU A 244 -42.56 -28.34 -11.52
CA GLU A 244 -41.34 -28.59 -10.76
C GLU A 244 -40.79 -27.28 -10.14
N GLU A 245 -40.99 -27.09 -8.83
CA GLU A 245 -40.42 -25.94 -8.10
C GLU A 245 -38.90 -26.09 -7.88
N THR A 246 -38.12 -25.62 -8.86
CA THR A 246 -36.65 -25.59 -8.82
C THR A 246 -36.08 -24.30 -8.21
N ILE A 247 -34.75 -24.26 -8.01
CA ILE A 247 -34.06 -23.06 -7.53
C ILE A 247 -34.30 -21.85 -8.46
N PRO A 248 -34.43 -20.62 -7.93
CA PRO A 248 -34.60 -19.44 -8.76
C PRO A 248 -33.49 -19.30 -9.82
N ASP A 249 -33.89 -18.87 -11.01
CA ASP A 249 -33.01 -18.56 -12.14
C ASP A 249 -32.13 -19.73 -12.63
N ILE A 250 -32.44 -21.01 -12.32
CA ILE A 250 -31.65 -22.16 -12.81
C ILE A 250 -31.49 -22.17 -14.33
N GLY A 251 -32.57 -21.87 -15.07
CA GLY A 251 -32.53 -21.79 -16.53
C GLY A 251 -31.65 -20.64 -17.04
N ALA A 252 -31.69 -19.48 -16.38
CA ALA A 252 -30.85 -18.34 -16.73
C ALA A 252 -29.36 -18.64 -16.47
N LYS A 253 -29.05 -19.30 -15.35
CA LYS A 253 -27.71 -19.80 -15.05
C LYS A 253 -27.25 -20.82 -16.10
N LEU A 254 -28.13 -21.75 -16.49
CA LEU A 254 -27.82 -22.78 -17.50
C LEU A 254 -27.55 -22.16 -18.86
N LEU A 255 -28.33 -21.14 -19.25
CA LEU A 255 -28.08 -20.36 -20.45
C LEU A 255 -26.74 -19.61 -20.40
N LEU A 256 -26.35 -19.05 -19.24
CA LEU A 256 -25.04 -18.43 -19.07
C LEU A 256 -23.89 -19.42 -19.30
N GLU A 257 -23.97 -20.63 -18.73
CA GLU A 257 -22.96 -21.67 -18.99
C GLU A 257 -22.99 -22.15 -20.44
N ALA A 258 -24.18 -22.26 -21.05
CA ALA A 258 -24.30 -22.59 -22.46
C ALA A 258 -23.65 -21.53 -23.37
N LEU A 259 -23.77 -20.24 -23.03
CA LEU A 259 -23.07 -19.16 -23.74
C LEU A 259 -21.55 -19.25 -23.54
N ARG A 260 -21.07 -19.57 -22.33
CA ARG A 260 -19.63 -19.76 -22.08
C ARG A 260 -19.07 -20.93 -22.90
N LEU A 261 -19.81 -22.03 -22.98
CA LEU A 261 -19.48 -23.16 -23.84
C LEU A 261 -19.45 -22.73 -25.32
N TRP A 262 -20.48 -22.02 -25.79
CA TRP A 262 -20.59 -21.55 -27.18
C TRP A 262 -19.40 -20.69 -27.62
N TYR A 263 -18.95 -19.78 -26.76
CA TYR A 263 -17.82 -18.90 -27.04
C TYR A 263 -16.45 -19.51 -26.70
N ASP A 264 -16.41 -20.82 -26.44
CA ASP A 264 -15.20 -21.57 -26.08
C ASP A 264 -14.48 -20.99 -24.84
N LEU A 265 -15.22 -20.32 -23.96
CA LEU A 265 -14.68 -19.78 -22.71
C LEU A 265 -14.35 -20.89 -21.71
N ASP A 266 -14.92 -22.08 -21.91
CA ASP A 266 -14.75 -23.28 -21.07
C ASP A 266 -13.83 -24.34 -21.66
N LEU A 267 -13.15 -24.08 -22.79
CA LEU A 267 -12.21 -25.05 -23.37
C LEU A 267 -10.99 -25.26 -22.45
N GLN A 268 -11.07 -26.30 -21.61
CA GLN A 268 -9.98 -26.86 -20.81
C GLN A 268 -8.99 -27.68 -21.66
N HIS A 269 -9.25 -27.86 -22.96
CA HIS A 269 -8.61 -28.86 -23.82
C HIS A 269 -7.44 -28.35 -24.69
N THR A 270 -7.08 -27.07 -24.62
CA THR A 270 -6.05 -26.50 -25.52
C THR A 270 -4.61 -26.63 -25.01
N GLY A 271 -4.35 -27.26 -23.87
CA GLY A 271 -2.98 -27.37 -23.32
C GLY A 271 -2.35 -26.01 -22.95
N ALA A 272 -3.14 -24.93 -23.01
CA ALA A 272 -2.73 -23.57 -22.68
C ALA A 272 -3.63 -23.01 -21.53
N PRO A 273 -3.43 -23.48 -20.28
CA PRO A 273 -4.26 -23.12 -19.12
C PRO A 273 -4.27 -21.62 -18.74
N HIS A 274 -3.51 -20.78 -19.46
CA HIS A 274 -3.34 -19.36 -19.17
C HIS A 274 -4.03 -18.41 -20.16
N LYS A 275 -4.84 -18.95 -21.09
CA LYS A 275 -5.57 -18.16 -22.09
C LYS A 275 -7.04 -17.96 -21.69
N ILE A 276 -7.52 -16.74 -21.87
CA ILE A 276 -8.93 -16.33 -21.68
C ILE A 276 -9.42 -15.87 -23.05
N ALA A 277 -10.25 -16.68 -23.73
CA ALA A 277 -10.64 -16.38 -25.12
C ALA A 277 -9.42 -16.09 -26.04
N GLY A 278 -8.31 -16.83 -25.83
CA GLY A 278 -7.04 -16.62 -26.54
C GLY A 278 -6.12 -15.53 -25.95
N TYR A 279 -6.60 -14.70 -25.03
CA TYR A 279 -5.82 -13.66 -24.35
C TYR A 279 -4.94 -14.25 -23.23
N GLU A 280 -3.63 -14.05 -23.31
CA GLU A 280 -2.68 -14.49 -22.27
C GLU A 280 -2.56 -13.45 -21.16
N LEU A 281 -3.10 -13.75 -19.98
CA LEU A 281 -3.09 -12.77 -18.88
C LEU A 281 -1.68 -12.58 -18.28
N GLN A 282 -0.95 -13.68 -18.07
CA GLN A 282 0.37 -13.68 -17.41
C GLN A 282 1.52 -13.34 -18.37
N GLN A 283 1.22 -12.88 -19.58
CA GLN A 283 2.26 -12.44 -20.50
C GLN A 283 2.99 -11.20 -19.97
N ARG A 284 4.29 -11.10 -20.28
CA ARG A 284 5.15 -9.99 -19.84
C ARG A 284 4.57 -8.60 -20.15
N PHE A 285 3.84 -8.49 -21.27
CA PHE A 285 3.22 -7.23 -21.72
C PHE A 285 2.13 -6.69 -20.78
N ASN A 286 1.64 -7.50 -19.84
CA ASN A 286 0.67 -7.06 -18.82
C ASN A 286 1.32 -6.65 -17.50
N HIS A 287 2.57 -7.06 -17.25
CA HIS A 287 3.29 -6.70 -16.02
C HIS A 287 3.51 -5.19 -15.94
N GLY A 288 3.15 -4.60 -14.80
CA GLY A 288 3.24 -3.16 -14.53
C GLY A 288 2.05 -2.33 -15.03
N LYS A 289 1.12 -2.91 -15.80
CA LYS A 289 -0.11 -2.21 -16.20
C LYS A 289 -1.13 -2.18 -15.07
N SER A 290 -2.06 -1.24 -15.13
CA SER A 290 -3.21 -1.22 -14.23
C SER A 290 -4.26 -2.27 -14.61
N TYR A 291 -5.10 -2.66 -13.65
CA TYR A 291 -6.22 -3.58 -13.88
C TYR A 291 -7.18 -3.07 -14.96
N ALA A 292 -7.49 -1.77 -14.93
CA ALA A 292 -8.34 -1.14 -15.93
C ALA A 292 -7.73 -1.23 -17.34
N GLN A 293 -6.41 -1.03 -17.47
CA GLN A 293 -5.73 -1.17 -18.75
C GLN A 293 -5.70 -2.63 -19.23
N ILE A 294 -5.54 -3.60 -18.33
CA ILE A 294 -5.59 -5.03 -18.68
C ILE A 294 -6.99 -5.40 -19.19
N GLN A 295 -8.06 -4.96 -18.51
CA GLN A 295 -9.44 -5.18 -18.97
C GLN A 295 -9.73 -4.47 -20.30
N LYS A 296 -9.14 -3.29 -20.53
CA LYS A 296 -9.22 -2.61 -21.83
C LYS A 296 -8.53 -3.42 -22.93
N ASN A 297 -7.29 -3.83 -22.72
CA ASN A 297 -6.53 -4.65 -23.69
C ASN A 297 -7.24 -5.99 -23.97
N PHE A 298 -7.92 -6.57 -22.97
CA PHE A 298 -8.69 -7.78 -23.16
C PHE A 298 -9.90 -7.54 -24.07
N ARG A 299 -10.63 -6.43 -23.91
CA ARG A 299 -11.73 -6.06 -24.82
C ARG A 299 -11.22 -5.79 -26.24
N GLU A 300 -10.13 -5.04 -26.37
CA GLU A 300 -9.45 -4.81 -27.66
C GLU A 300 -9.06 -6.15 -28.30
N HIS A 301 -8.53 -7.11 -27.52
CA HIS A 301 -8.24 -8.45 -28.01
C HIS A 301 -9.48 -9.20 -28.52
N LEU A 302 -10.65 -9.07 -27.86
CA LEU A 302 -11.87 -9.72 -28.34
C LEU A 302 -12.31 -9.17 -29.71
N GLU A 303 -12.12 -7.88 -29.94
CA GLU A 303 -12.41 -7.20 -31.21
C GLU A 303 -11.37 -7.58 -32.28
N ASP A 304 -10.08 -7.44 -31.98
CA ASP A 304 -8.96 -7.71 -32.90
C ASP A 304 -8.89 -9.18 -33.34
N SER A 305 -9.28 -10.10 -32.44
CA SER A 305 -9.33 -11.54 -32.73
C SER A 305 -10.65 -12.00 -33.36
N LEU A 306 -11.56 -11.05 -33.69
CA LEU A 306 -12.89 -11.31 -34.25
C LEU A 306 -13.75 -12.26 -33.39
N ARG A 307 -13.50 -12.30 -32.08
CA ARG A 307 -14.32 -13.05 -31.12
C ARG A 307 -15.59 -12.30 -30.71
N ALA A 308 -15.57 -10.98 -30.87
CA ALA A 308 -16.73 -10.12 -30.75
C ALA A 308 -16.73 -9.11 -31.90
N THR A 309 -17.92 -8.81 -32.43
CA THR A 309 -18.09 -7.97 -33.63
C THR A 309 -18.84 -6.67 -33.34
N THR A 310 -19.61 -6.62 -32.25
CA THR A 310 -20.39 -5.44 -31.86
C THR A 310 -19.98 -4.95 -30.45
N PRO A 311 -20.18 -3.67 -30.11
CA PRO A 311 -19.90 -3.17 -28.77
C PRO A 311 -20.67 -3.89 -27.66
N THR A 312 -21.91 -4.31 -27.96
CA THR A 312 -22.75 -5.09 -27.04
C THR A 312 -22.14 -6.47 -26.79
N GLU A 313 -21.80 -7.18 -27.86
CA GLU A 313 -21.14 -8.48 -27.78
C GLU A 313 -19.81 -8.37 -27.02
N THR A 314 -18.95 -7.40 -27.35
CA THR A 314 -17.66 -7.20 -26.68
C THR A 314 -17.83 -6.99 -25.17
N ALA A 315 -18.75 -6.10 -24.76
CA ALA A 315 -18.95 -5.78 -23.35
C ALA A 315 -19.49 -6.99 -22.56
N LEU A 316 -20.48 -7.69 -23.10
CA LEU A 316 -21.12 -8.82 -22.43
C LEU A 316 -20.22 -10.06 -22.44
N LEU A 317 -19.52 -10.34 -23.54
CA LEU A 317 -18.55 -11.43 -23.63
C LEU A 317 -17.36 -11.20 -22.69
N ALA A 318 -16.90 -9.94 -22.57
CA ALA A 318 -15.86 -9.60 -21.62
C ALA A 318 -16.30 -9.88 -20.17
N ARG A 319 -17.55 -9.56 -19.82
CA ARG A 319 -18.10 -9.86 -18.49
C ARG A 319 -18.29 -11.36 -18.27
N LEU A 320 -18.78 -12.11 -19.25
CA LEU A 320 -18.87 -13.58 -19.18
C LEU A 320 -17.50 -14.23 -18.96
N SER A 321 -16.47 -13.66 -19.57
CA SER A 321 -15.08 -14.12 -19.45
C SER A 321 -14.45 -13.80 -18.08
N GLN A 322 -15.03 -12.92 -17.27
CA GLN A 322 -14.46 -12.53 -15.97
C GLN A 322 -14.34 -13.72 -15.00
N VAL A 323 -15.18 -14.74 -15.15
CA VAL A 323 -15.09 -15.99 -14.38
C VAL A 323 -13.78 -16.73 -14.63
N ARG A 324 -13.05 -16.42 -15.71
CA ARG A 324 -11.73 -16.99 -16.06
C ARG A 324 -10.56 -16.12 -15.58
N PHE A 325 -10.80 -14.88 -15.16
CA PHE A 325 -9.76 -14.06 -14.57
C PHE A 325 -9.42 -14.55 -13.15
N PRO A 326 -8.20 -14.27 -12.65
CA PRO A 326 -7.85 -14.46 -11.25
C PRO A 326 -8.84 -13.73 -10.32
N VAL A 327 -9.08 -14.29 -9.13
CA VAL A 327 -10.14 -13.83 -8.20
C VAL A 327 -9.96 -12.38 -7.75
N GLU A 328 -8.75 -11.84 -7.79
CA GLU A 328 -8.48 -10.44 -7.48
C GLU A 328 -9.09 -9.47 -8.48
N PHE A 329 -9.41 -9.90 -9.72
CA PHE A 329 -10.16 -9.08 -10.70
C PHE A 329 -11.64 -8.90 -10.33
N GLN A 330 -12.13 -9.58 -9.29
CA GLN A 330 -13.49 -9.40 -8.76
C GLN A 330 -13.55 -8.32 -7.67
N VAL A 331 -12.38 -7.91 -7.15
CA VAL A 331 -12.32 -6.89 -6.11
C VAL A 331 -12.68 -5.54 -6.72
N ARG A 332 -13.53 -4.82 -6.00
CA ARG A 332 -13.94 -3.46 -6.36
C ARG A 332 -12.86 -2.48 -5.89
N ASP A 333 -12.99 -1.20 -6.20
CA ASP A 333 -12.11 -0.15 -5.69
C ASP A 333 -10.58 -0.37 -5.85
N ILE A 334 -10.16 -1.24 -6.79
CA ILE A 334 -8.74 -1.43 -7.10
C ILE A 334 -8.18 -0.11 -7.63
N PRO A 335 -7.08 0.39 -7.08
CA PRO A 335 -6.49 1.63 -7.55
C PRO A 335 -6.03 1.58 -9.00
N ASN A 336 -6.30 2.66 -9.73
CA ASN A 336 -5.94 2.78 -11.16
C ASN A 336 -4.44 2.78 -11.42
N ASP A 337 -3.63 3.05 -10.42
CA ASP A 337 -2.17 3.13 -10.48
C ASP A 337 -1.48 1.95 -9.79
N LEU A 338 -2.22 0.96 -9.28
CA LEU A 338 -1.63 -0.28 -8.78
C LEU A 338 -1.03 -1.07 -9.95
N PRO A 339 0.31 -1.26 -9.99
CA PRO A 339 0.94 -1.96 -11.09
C PRO A 339 0.79 -3.48 -10.90
N TYR A 340 0.19 -4.14 -11.88
CA TYR A 340 -0.06 -5.58 -11.88
C TYR A 340 1.26 -6.36 -11.79
N ALA A 341 1.34 -7.28 -10.83
CA ALA A 341 2.47 -8.18 -10.57
C ALA A 341 3.80 -7.55 -10.11
N THR A 342 4.06 -6.26 -10.30
CA THR A 342 5.44 -5.73 -10.15
C THR A 342 5.73 -5.02 -8.83
N SER A 343 4.74 -4.87 -7.92
CA SER A 343 4.92 -4.18 -6.64
C SER A 343 4.60 -5.05 -5.42
N ILE A 344 5.19 -4.71 -4.27
CA ILE A 344 4.89 -5.35 -2.98
C ILE A 344 3.46 -5.04 -2.52
N VAL A 345 2.93 -3.87 -2.84
CA VAL A 345 1.52 -3.51 -2.61
C VAL A 345 0.60 -4.53 -3.29
N TRP A 346 0.89 -4.85 -4.55
CA TRP A 346 0.16 -5.88 -5.30
C TRP A 346 0.27 -7.25 -4.65
N VAL A 347 1.48 -7.65 -4.20
CA VAL A 347 1.67 -8.94 -3.52
C VAL A 347 0.80 -9.06 -2.26
N ASN A 348 0.77 -8.04 -1.41
CA ASN A 348 -0.04 -8.08 -0.19
C ASN A 348 -1.53 -8.03 -0.49
N PHE A 349 -1.94 -7.27 -1.50
CA PHE A 349 -3.32 -7.25 -1.97
C PHE A 349 -3.77 -8.64 -2.42
N VAL A 350 -3.04 -9.28 -3.33
CA VAL A 350 -3.39 -10.62 -3.83
C VAL A 350 -3.29 -11.69 -2.75
N HIS A 351 -2.32 -11.60 -1.83
CA HIS A 351 -2.28 -12.43 -0.63
C HIS A 351 -3.56 -12.29 0.21
N GLY A 352 -3.98 -11.05 0.46
CA GLY A 352 -5.23 -10.73 1.14
C GLY A 352 -6.46 -11.27 0.44
N VAL A 353 -6.52 -11.16 -0.89
CA VAL A 353 -7.60 -11.73 -1.72
C VAL A 353 -7.66 -13.24 -1.58
N HIS A 354 -6.53 -13.93 -1.76
CA HIS A 354 -6.49 -15.39 -1.63
C HIS A 354 -6.85 -15.85 -0.22
N LEU A 355 -6.40 -15.14 0.82
CA LEU A 355 -6.79 -15.43 2.19
C LEU A 355 -8.28 -15.19 2.43
N ALA A 356 -8.83 -14.07 1.95
CA ALA A 356 -10.26 -13.77 2.07
C ALA A 356 -11.09 -14.84 1.37
N HIS A 357 -10.77 -15.16 0.12
CA HIS A 357 -11.45 -16.18 -0.67
C HIS A 357 -11.34 -17.57 -0.03
N ALA A 358 -10.18 -17.92 0.53
CA ALA A 358 -10.00 -19.18 1.23
C ALA A 358 -10.79 -19.23 2.54
N LEU A 359 -10.87 -18.13 3.30
CA LEU A 359 -11.66 -18.09 4.53
C LEU A 359 -13.16 -18.16 4.25
N ASP A 360 -13.63 -17.36 3.29
CA ASP A 360 -15.02 -17.23 2.89
C ASP A 360 -15.08 -16.42 1.57
N PRO A 361 -15.48 -17.04 0.43
CA PRO A 361 -15.61 -16.34 -0.85
C PRO A 361 -16.51 -15.09 -0.79
N MET A 362 -17.48 -15.03 0.14
CA MET A 362 -18.35 -13.87 0.37
C MET A 362 -17.59 -12.63 0.86
N LEU A 363 -16.37 -12.78 1.39
CA LEU A 363 -15.57 -11.66 1.86
C LEU A 363 -15.08 -10.76 0.72
N LEU A 364 -14.79 -11.31 -0.47
CA LEU A 364 -14.29 -10.50 -1.60
C LEU A 364 -15.31 -9.45 -2.06
N GLN A 365 -16.59 -9.72 -1.89
CA GLN A 365 -17.65 -8.76 -2.20
C GLN A 365 -17.86 -7.70 -1.12
N ARG A 366 -17.27 -7.85 0.06
CA ARG A 366 -17.51 -6.99 1.23
C ARG A 366 -16.29 -6.17 1.61
N LEU A 367 -15.10 -6.70 1.37
CA LEU A 367 -13.85 -6.06 1.75
C LEU A 367 -13.33 -5.14 0.64
N THR A 368 -12.98 -3.91 1.04
CA THR A 368 -12.26 -2.95 0.21
C THR A 368 -10.83 -3.40 -0.08
N PHE A 369 -10.20 -2.80 -1.09
CA PHE A 369 -8.79 -3.01 -1.41
C PHE A 369 -7.89 -2.92 -0.17
N GLN A 370 -8.04 -1.86 0.63
CA GLN A 370 -7.19 -1.64 1.81
C GLN A 370 -7.46 -2.67 2.92
N GLN A 371 -8.71 -3.10 3.10
CA GLN A 371 -9.04 -4.13 4.09
C GLN A 371 -8.45 -5.49 3.70
N LEU A 372 -8.38 -5.80 2.41
CA LEU A 372 -7.74 -7.02 1.89
C LEU A 372 -6.23 -6.98 2.10
N VAL A 373 -5.56 -5.87 1.77
CA VAL A 373 -4.13 -5.67 2.04
C VAL A 373 -3.80 -5.89 3.53
N ASP A 374 -4.64 -5.37 4.43
CA ASP A 374 -4.43 -5.49 5.88
C ASP A 374 -4.85 -6.86 6.45
N LEU A 375 -5.61 -7.68 5.70
CA LEU A 375 -6.27 -8.88 6.21
C LEU A 375 -5.28 -9.93 6.74
N PRO A 376 -4.20 -10.30 6.02
CA PRO A 376 -3.26 -11.29 6.52
C PRO A 376 -2.61 -10.87 7.84
N LEU A 377 -2.25 -9.59 7.97
CA LEU A 377 -1.65 -9.05 9.18
C LEU A 377 -2.63 -9.15 10.36
N LYS A 378 -3.85 -8.63 10.19
CA LYS A 378 -4.90 -8.69 11.22
C LYS A 378 -5.23 -10.13 11.62
N LYS A 379 -5.25 -11.06 10.67
CA LYS A 379 -5.55 -12.47 10.94
C LYS A 379 -4.38 -13.24 11.54
N SER A 380 -3.15 -12.73 11.45
CA SER A 380 -1.97 -13.35 12.06
C SER A 380 -1.83 -13.03 13.56
N GLU A 381 -2.45 -11.96 14.04
CA GLU A 381 -2.40 -11.55 15.44
C GLU A 381 -3.04 -12.62 16.34
N ASN A 382 -2.24 -13.25 17.21
CA ASN A 382 -2.67 -14.32 18.13
C ASN A 382 -3.34 -15.53 17.44
N ALA A 383 -3.00 -15.77 16.17
CA ALA A 383 -3.57 -16.86 15.38
C ALA A 383 -3.09 -18.24 15.85
N GLN A 384 -3.98 -19.23 15.74
CA GLN A 384 -3.60 -20.64 15.89
C GLN A 384 -2.73 -21.11 14.71
N ASP A 385 -1.94 -22.16 14.92
CA ASP A 385 -1.03 -22.72 13.91
C ASP A 385 -1.72 -23.03 12.58
N ALA A 386 -2.93 -23.58 12.59
CA ALA A 386 -3.71 -23.87 11.38
C ALA A 386 -3.99 -22.61 10.54
N LEU A 387 -4.38 -21.51 11.19
CA LEU A 387 -4.63 -20.24 10.51
C LEU A 387 -3.33 -19.63 9.97
N LEU A 388 -2.22 -19.70 10.73
CA LEU A 388 -0.91 -19.25 10.26
C LEU A 388 -0.42 -20.04 9.03
N GLN A 389 -0.71 -21.34 8.97
CA GLN A 389 -0.41 -22.16 7.81
C GLN A 389 -1.22 -21.74 6.58
N LEU A 390 -2.53 -21.51 6.74
CA LEU A 390 -3.39 -21.01 5.67
C LEU A 390 -2.93 -19.64 5.15
N ILE A 391 -2.59 -18.73 6.06
CA ILE A 391 -2.03 -17.41 5.72
C ILE A 391 -0.73 -17.59 4.92
N THR A 392 0.13 -18.54 5.29
CA THR A 392 1.40 -18.77 4.59
C THR A 392 1.17 -19.33 3.18
N LEU A 393 0.29 -20.31 3.02
CA LEU A 393 -0.01 -20.94 1.73
C LEU A 393 -0.60 -19.95 0.71
N THR A 394 -1.51 -19.09 1.16
CA THR A 394 -2.21 -18.10 0.31
C THR A 394 -1.30 -16.99 -0.24
N ARG A 395 -0.07 -16.83 0.30
CA ARG A 395 0.92 -15.86 -0.16
C ARG A 395 1.74 -16.32 -1.37
N ILE A 396 1.91 -17.64 -1.52
CA ILE A 396 2.76 -18.25 -2.55
C ILE A 396 2.41 -17.79 -3.97
N PRO A 397 1.13 -17.81 -4.41
CA PRO A 397 0.75 -17.40 -5.75
C PRO A 397 1.25 -15.99 -6.11
N ALA A 398 1.01 -15.04 -5.21
CA ALA A 398 1.39 -13.64 -5.40
C ALA A 398 2.92 -13.48 -5.44
N ALA A 399 3.64 -14.20 -4.57
CA ALA A 399 5.10 -14.18 -4.54
C ALA A 399 5.71 -14.71 -5.86
N LEU A 400 5.14 -15.79 -6.41
CA LEU A 400 5.58 -16.39 -7.68
C LEU A 400 5.40 -15.42 -8.85
N THR A 401 4.20 -14.89 -9.02
CA THR A 401 3.89 -13.95 -10.11
C THR A 401 4.75 -12.68 -10.01
N TRP A 402 4.97 -12.17 -8.79
CA TRP A 402 5.87 -11.04 -8.58
C TRP A 402 7.32 -11.36 -8.96
N ALA A 403 7.86 -12.48 -8.48
CA ALA A 403 9.24 -12.87 -8.78
C ALA A 403 9.46 -13.07 -10.30
N GLN A 404 8.45 -13.58 -11.02
CA GLN A 404 8.48 -13.69 -12.48
C GLN A 404 8.41 -12.32 -13.18
N ALA A 405 7.56 -11.41 -12.69
CA ALA A 405 7.35 -10.11 -13.31
C ALA A 405 8.53 -9.14 -13.12
N THR A 406 9.22 -9.24 -11.98
CA THR A 406 10.37 -8.41 -11.61
C THR A 406 11.72 -9.08 -11.84
N GLU A 407 11.71 -10.36 -12.21
CA GLU A 407 12.91 -11.23 -12.29
C GLU A 407 13.75 -11.13 -11.01
N ALA A 408 13.09 -11.21 -9.85
CA ALA A 408 13.71 -11.04 -8.53
C ALA A 408 14.78 -12.11 -8.21
N LEU A 409 14.70 -13.27 -8.88
CA LEU A 409 15.73 -14.29 -8.83
C LEU A 409 16.48 -14.31 -10.17
N ALA A 410 17.81 -14.31 -10.11
CA ALA A 410 18.63 -14.49 -11.30
C ALA A 410 18.34 -15.84 -11.96
N SER A 411 18.40 -15.90 -13.29
CA SER A 411 18.15 -17.12 -14.07
C SER A 411 19.04 -18.30 -13.67
N SER A 412 20.23 -18.03 -13.13
CA SER A 412 21.16 -19.03 -12.59
C SER A 412 20.69 -19.75 -11.32
N VAL A 413 19.62 -19.25 -10.68
CA VAL A 413 19.06 -19.78 -9.42
C VAL A 413 17.87 -20.72 -9.68
N GLN A 414 17.44 -20.86 -10.94
CA GLN A 414 16.39 -21.80 -11.33
C GLN A 414 16.87 -23.25 -11.11
N THR A 415 16.38 -23.88 -10.04
CA THR A 415 16.64 -25.28 -9.71
C THR A 415 15.64 -26.18 -10.43
N SER A 416 16.04 -27.40 -10.78
CA SER A 416 15.10 -28.41 -11.30
C SER A 416 14.08 -28.85 -10.23
N ASP A 417 14.38 -28.65 -8.94
CA ASP A 417 13.43 -28.86 -7.85
C ASP A 417 12.49 -27.65 -7.69
N ALA A 418 11.22 -27.86 -8.02
CA ALA A 418 10.14 -26.88 -7.88
C ALA A 418 9.90 -26.44 -6.42
N ARG A 419 10.24 -27.26 -5.42
CA ARG A 419 10.08 -26.92 -4.00
C ARG A 419 11.14 -25.94 -3.55
N GLU A 420 12.40 -26.23 -3.88
CA GLU A 420 13.52 -25.34 -3.57
C GLU A 420 13.33 -23.98 -4.26
N TYR A 421 12.87 -23.98 -5.52
CA TYR A 421 12.55 -22.76 -6.25
C TYR A 421 11.50 -21.89 -5.53
N LYS A 422 10.39 -22.49 -5.07
CA LYS A 422 9.33 -21.78 -4.32
C LYS A 422 9.85 -21.21 -3.00
N MET A 423 10.69 -21.94 -2.27
CA MET A 423 11.32 -21.45 -1.04
C MET A 423 12.22 -20.23 -1.31
N LYS A 424 13.03 -20.27 -2.37
CA LYS A 424 13.89 -19.15 -2.76
C LYS A 424 13.09 -17.91 -3.15
N ILE A 425 11.94 -18.08 -3.81
CA ILE A 425 11.04 -16.96 -4.14
C ILE A 425 10.47 -16.31 -2.88
N LEU A 426 9.98 -17.10 -1.93
CA LEU A 426 9.46 -16.56 -0.67
C LEU A 426 10.56 -15.84 0.12
N GLN A 427 11.77 -16.39 0.14
CA GLN A 427 12.93 -15.75 0.76
C GLN A 427 13.27 -14.42 0.07
N ALA A 428 13.34 -14.40 -1.26
CA ALA A 428 13.63 -13.18 -2.02
C ALA A 428 12.57 -12.09 -1.78
N LEU A 429 11.29 -12.46 -1.67
CA LEU A 429 10.22 -11.53 -1.31
C LEU A 429 10.41 -10.96 0.10
N GLU A 430 10.75 -11.80 1.08
CA GLU A 430 11.01 -11.35 2.45
C GLU A 430 12.24 -10.46 2.55
N ASP A 431 13.33 -10.82 1.91
CA ASP A 431 14.56 -10.03 1.86
C ASP A 431 14.29 -8.67 1.22
N HIS A 432 13.51 -8.64 0.13
CA HIS A 432 13.09 -7.40 -0.50
C HIS A 432 12.26 -6.52 0.43
N MET A 433 11.28 -7.10 1.16
CA MET A 433 10.49 -6.34 2.12
C MET A 433 11.35 -5.78 3.26
N VAL A 434 12.31 -6.55 3.78
CA VAL A 434 13.26 -6.08 4.79
C VAL A 434 14.10 -4.93 4.24
N GLN A 435 14.67 -5.07 3.05
CA GLN A 435 15.50 -4.04 2.42
C GLN A 435 14.71 -2.75 2.15
N LEU A 436 13.45 -2.85 1.72
CA LEU A 436 12.58 -1.68 1.53
C LEU A 436 12.23 -1.00 2.86
N ASN A 437 12.01 -1.76 3.92
CA ASN A 437 11.78 -1.20 5.25
C ASN A 437 13.02 -0.48 5.79
N GLU A 438 14.19 -1.11 5.70
CA GLU A 438 15.47 -0.49 6.06
C GLU A 438 15.74 0.76 5.23
N THR A 439 15.32 0.76 3.97
CA THR A 439 15.42 1.91 3.07
C THR A 439 14.61 3.10 3.58
N ILE A 440 13.33 2.88 3.93
CA ILE A 440 12.47 3.93 4.49
C ILE A 440 13.08 4.49 5.78
N VAL A 441 13.52 3.63 6.69
CA VAL A 441 14.14 4.06 7.97
C VAL A 441 15.43 4.84 7.75
N GLN A 442 16.27 4.41 6.81
CA GLN A 442 17.56 5.06 6.55
C GLN A 442 17.40 6.44 5.90
N LEU A 443 16.37 6.66 5.08
CA LEU A 443 16.09 7.97 4.46
C LEU A 443 15.61 9.01 5.48
N ASP A 444 14.99 8.56 6.57
CA ASP A 444 14.59 9.39 7.72
C ASP A 444 15.68 9.52 8.79
N PHE A 445 16.82 8.83 8.61
CA PHE A 445 17.89 8.88 9.58
C PHE A 445 18.56 10.26 9.56
N ALA A 446 18.59 10.93 10.71
CA ALA A 446 19.24 12.23 10.84
C ALA A 446 20.76 12.11 10.64
N PRO A 447 21.42 13.10 9.98
CA PRO A 447 22.86 13.10 9.85
C PRO A 447 23.53 13.17 11.24
N PRO A 448 24.74 12.60 11.38
CA PRO A 448 25.50 12.70 12.63
C PRO A 448 25.79 14.17 12.94
N GLN A 449 25.46 14.63 14.14
CA GLN A 449 25.63 16.02 14.56
C GLN A 449 26.95 16.19 15.32
N ARG A 450 27.83 17.10 14.88
CA ARG A 450 29.16 17.31 15.50
C ARG A 450 29.07 17.54 17.01
N LEU A 451 28.20 18.46 17.44
CA LEU A 451 28.05 18.80 18.86
C LEU A 451 27.58 17.62 19.70
N LYS A 452 26.61 16.84 19.20
CA LYS A 452 26.12 15.63 19.90
C LYS A 452 27.21 14.57 19.99
N LEU A 453 28.04 14.42 18.94
CA LEU A 453 29.18 13.51 18.97
C LEU A 453 30.22 13.96 20.01
N ALA A 454 30.56 15.25 20.03
CA ALA A 454 31.46 15.81 21.03
C ALA A 454 30.93 15.60 22.45
N GLU A 455 29.63 15.80 22.67
CA GLU A 455 28.96 15.58 23.96
C GLU A 455 29.09 14.12 24.41
N GLN A 456 28.81 13.17 23.53
CA GLN A 456 28.92 11.75 23.81
C GLN A 456 30.35 11.32 24.15
N GLN A 457 31.34 11.80 23.38
CA GLN A 457 32.74 11.48 23.62
C GLN A 457 33.25 12.14 24.92
N LEU A 458 32.84 13.37 25.20
CA LEU A 458 33.19 14.08 26.42
C LEU A 458 32.60 13.38 27.66
N LYS A 459 31.30 13.03 27.62
CA LYS A 459 30.64 12.25 28.67
C LYS A 459 31.30 10.90 28.88
N LYS A 460 31.66 10.19 27.81
CA LYS A 460 32.32 8.88 27.88
C LYS A 460 33.75 8.98 28.46
N ALA A 461 34.51 9.99 28.08
CA ALA A 461 35.87 10.18 28.58
C ALA A 461 35.89 10.57 30.06
N LEU A 462 34.87 11.30 30.52
CA LEU A 462 34.81 11.88 31.86
C LEU A 462 33.81 11.17 32.80
N SER A 463 33.17 10.08 32.37
CA SER A 463 32.27 9.29 33.20
C SER A 463 33.02 8.52 34.29
N GLY A 464 32.50 8.56 35.53
CA GLY A 464 32.99 7.75 36.65
C GLY A 464 34.24 8.27 37.38
N GLY A 465 34.65 9.53 37.18
CA GLY A 465 35.84 10.10 37.84
C GLY A 465 35.68 11.51 38.46
N ILE A 466 34.60 12.24 38.18
CA ILE A 466 34.43 13.65 38.57
C ILE A 466 33.06 13.85 39.23
N ALA A 467 32.99 14.68 40.28
CA ALA A 467 31.74 15.07 40.95
C ALA A 467 30.93 16.16 40.19
N ILE A 468 31.45 16.67 39.07
CA ILE A 468 30.87 17.77 38.29
C ILE A 468 30.45 17.21 36.92
N ASP A 469 29.24 17.57 36.46
CA ASP A 469 28.78 17.22 35.11
C ASP A 469 29.74 17.83 34.07
N PRO A 470 30.41 17.03 33.22
CA PRO A 470 31.30 17.52 32.17
C PRO A 470 30.70 18.62 31.27
N LEU A 471 29.38 18.63 31.09
CA LEU A 471 28.70 19.64 30.27
C LEU A 471 28.54 20.99 30.97
N SER A 472 28.68 21.04 32.29
CA SER A 472 28.62 22.28 33.08
C SER A 472 29.97 23.00 33.15
N ILE A 473 31.05 22.39 32.65
CA ILE A 473 32.40 22.96 32.70
C ILE A 473 32.49 24.12 31.71
N ARG A 474 32.86 25.29 32.21
CA ARG A 474 33.17 26.48 31.41
C ARG A 474 34.66 26.81 31.47
N VAL A 475 35.21 27.28 30.36
CA VAL A 475 36.64 27.58 30.18
C VAL A 475 36.86 28.96 29.59
N MET A 476 37.97 29.61 29.94
CA MET A 476 38.46 30.84 29.33
C MET A 476 39.90 30.69 28.85
N ARG A 477 40.30 31.53 27.87
CA ARG A 477 41.57 31.39 27.16
C ARG A 477 42.76 32.01 27.91
N ASN A 478 42.55 33.15 28.57
CA ASN A 478 43.63 33.88 29.23
C ASN A 478 43.41 33.91 30.75
N PHE A 479 44.41 33.55 31.53
CA PHE A 479 44.38 33.76 32.98
C PHE A 479 45.27 34.94 33.33
N TYR A 480 44.67 36.05 33.79
CA TYR A 480 45.44 37.23 34.17
C TYR A 480 46.16 36.98 35.50
N ARG A 481 47.49 36.93 35.46
CA ARG A 481 48.33 36.81 36.65
C ARG A 481 48.86 38.19 37.00
N SER A 482 48.41 38.75 38.12
CA SER A 482 49.05 39.93 38.70
C SER A 482 50.53 39.62 38.94
N GLY A 483 51.44 40.33 38.25
CA GLY A 483 52.88 40.27 38.50
C GLY A 483 53.80 39.75 37.39
N LYS A 484 53.32 39.31 36.21
CA LYS A 484 54.20 39.03 35.05
C LYS A 484 53.84 39.89 33.85
N ARG A 485 54.55 41.01 33.68
CA ARG A 485 54.57 41.81 32.45
C ARG A 485 55.23 41.00 31.34
N VAL A 486 54.46 40.64 30.31
CA VAL A 486 54.98 40.47 28.95
C VAL A 486 54.16 41.40 28.05
N GLU A 487 54.91 42.12 27.22
CA GLU A 487 54.68 43.36 26.47
C GLU A 487 53.34 43.63 25.74
N ARG A 488 53.01 44.94 25.76
CA ARG A 488 52.33 45.78 24.75
C ARG A 488 50.81 45.72 24.63
N ASN A 489 50.13 46.46 25.51
CA ASN A 489 48.99 47.32 25.14
C ASN A 489 49.06 48.62 25.95
N ILE A 490 48.87 49.77 25.28
CA ILE A 490 49.09 51.13 25.81
C ILE A 490 47.88 51.66 26.63
N LEU A 491 46.90 50.82 26.93
CA LEU A 491 45.71 51.18 27.71
C LEU A 491 45.52 50.18 28.85
N ASP A 492 45.58 50.66 30.10
CA ASP A 492 45.12 49.93 31.29
C ASP A 492 43.61 49.70 31.18
N THR A 493 43.21 48.60 30.55
CA THR A 493 41.81 48.14 30.56
C THR A 493 41.47 47.60 31.94
N PRO A 494 40.33 47.99 32.57
CA PRO A 494 39.90 47.43 33.84
C PRO A 494 39.73 45.92 33.76
N ASN A 495 40.00 45.20 34.86
CA ASN A 495 39.79 43.75 35.02
C ASN A 495 38.29 43.40 34.99
N GLY A 496 37.66 43.46 33.81
CA GLY A 496 36.33 42.93 33.56
C GLY A 496 36.34 41.39 33.49
N PRO A 497 35.21 40.72 33.79
CA PRO A 497 35.11 39.27 33.59
C PRO A 497 35.40 38.92 32.12
N GLN A 498 36.29 37.95 31.90
CA GLN A 498 36.58 37.44 30.57
C GLN A 498 35.44 36.57 30.04
N ALA A 499 35.36 36.46 28.71
CA ALA A 499 34.44 35.53 28.08
C ALA A 499 34.76 34.09 28.49
N THR A 500 33.74 33.37 28.96
CA THR A 500 33.80 31.94 29.24
C THR A 500 32.95 31.18 28.24
N TRP A 501 33.44 30.02 27.79
CA TRP A 501 32.74 29.15 26.86
C TRP A 501 32.57 27.75 27.45
N PRO A 502 31.52 27.00 27.08
CA PRO A 502 31.42 25.59 27.47
C PRO A 502 32.61 24.78 26.96
N LEU A 503 33.18 23.91 27.81
CA LEU A 503 34.26 23.00 27.42
C LEU A 503 33.86 22.12 26.23
N LEU A 504 32.58 21.72 26.18
CA LEU A 504 31.99 21.01 25.05
C LEU A 504 32.22 21.74 23.71
N GLU A 505 31.97 23.05 23.67
CA GLU A 505 32.09 23.84 22.43
C GLU A 505 33.55 24.02 22.01
N VAL A 506 34.43 24.26 22.97
CA VAL A 506 35.89 24.36 22.72
C VAL A 506 36.46 23.03 22.26
N TYR A 507 35.97 21.91 22.79
CA TYR A 507 36.34 20.58 22.31
C TYR A 507 35.80 20.31 20.90
N ALA A 508 34.52 20.60 20.66
CA ALA A 508 33.87 20.36 19.36
C ALA A 508 34.46 21.21 18.23
N SER A 509 34.98 22.41 18.55
CA SER A 509 35.64 23.30 17.59
C SER A 509 37.12 22.94 17.35
N GLY A 510 37.66 21.92 18.03
CA GLY A 510 39.10 21.60 18.00
C GLY A 510 39.99 22.62 18.72
N GLY A 511 39.44 23.53 19.52
CA GLY A 511 40.20 24.54 20.27
C GLY A 511 41.03 23.95 21.42
N LEU A 512 40.70 22.75 21.89
CA LEU A 512 41.45 22.03 22.91
C LEU A 512 42.66 21.32 22.26
N SER A 513 43.81 21.99 22.23
CA SER A 513 45.03 21.54 21.54
C SER A 513 46.24 21.40 22.50
N PRO A 514 47.35 20.76 22.08
CA PRO A 514 48.58 20.67 22.88
C PRO A 514 49.21 22.01 23.24
N ASP A 515 49.03 22.99 22.37
CA ASP A 515 49.70 24.29 22.45
C ASP A 515 48.90 25.33 23.24
N SER A 516 47.64 25.03 23.59
CA SER A 516 46.73 25.97 24.22
C SER A 516 46.18 25.44 25.55
N LYS A 517 46.54 26.12 26.64
CA LYS A 517 45.94 25.88 27.96
C LYS A 517 44.63 26.66 28.09
N TRP A 518 43.60 25.97 28.54
CA TRP A 518 42.28 26.53 28.83
C TRP A 518 42.02 26.52 30.31
N TYR A 519 41.54 27.62 30.88
CA TYR A 519 41.38 27.77 32.33
C TYR A 519 39.92 27.57 32.72
N ILE A 520 39.62 26.63 33.63
CA ILE A 520 38.27 26.35 34.10
C ILE A 520 37.80 27.51 34.99
N SER A 521 36.72 28.17 34.58
CA SER A 521 36.14 29.33 35.28
C SER A 521 34.64 29.45 35.02
N GLN A 522 33.86 29.67 36.08
CA GLN A 522 32.42 29.94 35.99
C GLN A 522 32.10 31.44 35.89
N ASP A 523 32.94 32.30 36.49
CA ASP A 523 32.70 33.74 36.63
C ASP A 523 33.52 34.62 35.66
N GLY A 524 34.43 34.01 34.90
CA GLY A 524 35.35 34.71 34.00
C GLY A 524 36.41 35.55 34.72
N LYS A 525 36.51 35.45 36.05
CA LYS A 525 37.43 36.23 36.88
C LYS A 525 38.45 35.35 37.58
N THR A 526 38.02 34.19 38.07
CA THR A 526 38.84 33.25 38.84
C THR A 526 38.96 31.92 38.09
N ALA A 527 40.12 31.28 38.18
CA ALA A 527 40.31 29.93 37.67
C ALA A 527 41.23 29.14 38.62
N SER A 528 40.82 27.94 38.97
CA SER A 528 41.58 27.06 39.86
C SER A 528 42.43 26.05 39.08
N PHE A 529 41.99 25.65 37.88
CA PHE A 529 42.64 24.61 37.07
C PHE A 529 42.75 25.04 35.61
N TRP A 530 43.80 24.58 34.94
CA TRP A 530 43.88 24.57 33.48
C TRP A 530 43.71 23.15 32.94
N VAL A 531 43.22 23.05 31.71
CA VAL A 531 43.06 21.82 30.93
C VAL A 531 43.65 22.01 29.54
N ARG A 532 44.20 20.93 28.97
CA ARG A 532 44.60 20.82 27.56
C ARG A 532 44.55 19.35 27.12
N LEU A 533 44.79 19.11 25.83
CA LEU A 533 45.05 17.76 25.32
C LEU A 533 46.52 17.61 24.99
N THR A 534 47.14 16.47 25.33
CA THR A 534 48.49 16.14 24.86
C THR A 534 48.51 15.85 23.35
N PRO A 535 49.67 15.72 22.70
CA PRO A 535 49.76 15.26 21.30
C PRO A 535 49.06 13.90 21.06
N ASP A 536 49.07 13.01 22.06
CA ASP A 536 48.35 11.73 22.06
C ASP A 536 46.84 11.88 22.38
N ARG A 537 46.34 13.12 22.44
CA ARG A 537 44.97 13.51 22.77
C ARG A 537 44.49 13.00 24.13
N LYS A 538 45.41 12.86 25.09
CA LYS A 538 45.06 12.58 26.49
C LYS A 538 44.74 13.87 27.21
N PHE A 539 43.74 13.84 28.09
CA PHE A 539 43.46 14.94 28.99
C PHE A 539 44.65 15.19 29.92
N GLU A 540 45.10 16.43 29.93
CA GLU A 540 46.09 16.93 30.86
C GLU A 540 45.51 18.14 31.58
N TRP A 541 45.71 18.20 32.89
CA TRP A 541 45.26 19.31 33.71
C TRP A 541 46.31 19.66 34.75
N GLY A 542 46.21 20.86 35.30
CA GLY A 542 47.04 21.28 36.41
C GLY A 542 46.49 22.52 37.12
N LEU A 543 47.13 22.91 38.21
CA LEU A 543 46.75 24.12 38.95
C LEU A 543 46.99 25.38 38.12
N ALA A 544 46.00 26.26 38.07
CA ALA A 544 46.13 27.58 37.45
C ALA A 544 47.16 28.46 38.20
N ASN A 545 47.20 28.34 39.53
CA ASN A 545 48.22 28.92 40.38
C ASN A 545 48.89 27.83 41.25
N PRO A 546 50.20 27.53 41.05
CA PRO A 546 50.93 26.56 41.87
C PRO A 546 51.07 26.97 43.35
N ASP A 547 50.98 28.28 43.62
CA ASP A 547 51.23 28.86 44.94
C ASP A 547 49.95 29.00 45.80
N ASP A 548 48.79 28.54 45.29
CA ASP A 548 47.51 28.61 46.00
C ASP A 548 47.22 27.31 46.79
N PRO A 549 47.24 27.35 48.14
CA PRO A 549 47.08 26.16 48.97
C PRO A 549 45.64 25.62 49.04
N ALA A 550 44.64 26.34 48.53
CA ALA A 550 43.22 26.01 48.68
C ALA A 550 42.64 25.07 47.60
N SER A 551 43.33 24.84 46.49
CA SER A 551 42.80 24.08 45.34
C SER A 551 43.26 22.63 45.33
N ARG A 552 42.62 21.73 46.10
CA ARG A 552 43.01 20.30 46.17
C ARG A 552 42.00 19.26 45.71
N ILE A 553 40.82 19.61 45.18
CA ILE A 553 39.89 18.59 44.66
C ILE A 553 39.25 19.03 43.36
N LEU A 554 39.95 18.80 42.24
CA LEU A 554 39.31 18.55 40.96
C LEU A 554 40.03 17.36 40.34
N LEU A 555 39.55 16.16 40.70
CA LEU A 555 40.04 14.89 40.17
C LEU A 555 39.49 14.72 38.75
N LEU A 556 39.97 15.50 37.77
CA LEU A 556 39.80 15.09 36.38
C LEU A 556 40.63 13.80 36.20
N PRO A 557 40.04 12.72 35.69
CA PRO A 557 40.77 11.48 35.49
C PRO A 557 41.95 11.72 34.53
N LEU A 558 43.17 11.47 35.01
CA LEU A 558 44.36 11.43 34.16
C LEU A 558 44.28 10.21 33.21
N ASP A 559 44.92 10.30 32.05
CA ASP A 559 44.98 9.25 31.00
C ASP A 559 43.69 8.96 30.21
N ARG A 560 42.69 9.84 30.24
CA ARG A 560 41.51 9.72 29.36
C ARG A 560 41.78 10.32 27.98
N THR A 561 41.56 9.54 26.93
CA THR A 561 41.73 9.97 25.55
C THR A 561 40.44 10.56 24.99
N LEU A 562 40.53 11.74 24.37
CA LEU A 562 39.45 12.34 23.60
C LEU A 562 39.75 12.19 22.10
N PRO A 563 38.86 11.56 21.31
CA PRO A 563 39.07 11.40 19.88
C PRO A 563 39.03 12.75 19.15
N ASP A 564 39.53 12.73 17.91
CA ASP A 564 39.35 13.82 16.96
C ASP A 564 37.90 13.93 16.52
N ILE A 565 37.23 15.00 16.95
CA ILE A 565 35.84 15.22 16.60
C ILE A 565 35.70 15.53 15.11
N ASP A 566 36.66 16.22 14.50
CA ASP A 566 36.61 16.50 13.06
C ASP A 566 36.73 15.20 12.27
N ALA A 567 37.80 14.43 12.51
CA ALA A 567 38.00 13.16 11.80
C ALA A 567 36.89 12.12 12.10
N LEU A 568 36.36 12.09 13.33
CA LEU A 568 35.27 11.20 13.73
C LEU A 568 33.94 11.61 13.08
N PHE A 569 33.63 12.91 13.06
CA PHE A 569 32.48 13.45 12.34
C PHE A 569 32.59 13.12 10.85
N ASP A 570 33.74 13.38 10.23
CA ASP A 570 33.99 13.11 8.82
C ASP A 570 33.78 11.66 8.45
N LYS A 571 34.33 10.75 9.26
CA LYS A 571 34.14 9.32 9.07
C LYS A 571 32.66 8.94 9.15
N GLN A 572 31.97 9.36 10.22
CA GLN A 572 30.56 9.02 10.41
C GLN A 572 29.64 9.65 9.36
N PHE A 573 29.90 10.91 8.98
CA PHE A 573 29.15 11.63 7.97
C PHE A 573 29.32 11.00 6.58
N LYS A 574 30.55 10.61 6.19
CA LYS A 574 30.80 9.88 4.94
C LYS A 574 30.10 8.52 4.93
N THR A 575 30.14 7.77 6.04
CA THR A 575 29.41 6.50 6.17
C THR A 575 27.91 6.70 6.08
N TYR A 576 27.36 7.71 6.76
CA TYR A 576 25.96 8.10 6.67
C TYR A 576 25.56 8.40 5.22
N LEU A 577 26.29 9.30 4.56
CA LEU A 577 26.00 9.71 3.19
C LEU A 577 26.05 8.54 2.21
N ALA A 578 27.08 7.70 2.29
CA ALA A 578 27.21 6.52 1.44
C ALA A 578 26.05 5.54 1.64
N LYS A 579 25.66 5.27 2.90
CA LYS A 579 24.53 4.38 3.21
C LYS A 579 23.22 4.96 2.67
N THR A 580 22.98 6.25 2.89
CA THR A 580 21.76 6.93 2.43
C THR A 580 21.68 7.01 0.90
N LYS A 581 22.79 7.22 0.20
CA LYS A 581 22.86 7.14 -1.28
C LYS A 581 22.55 5.75 -1.80
N ASN A 582 23.18 4.71 -1.25
CA ASN A 582 22.92 3.32 -1.65
C ASN A 582 21.44 2.94 -1.44
N THR A 583 20.85 3.39 -0.34
CA THR A 583 19.43 3.23 -0.06
C THR A 583 18.55 4.01 -1.04
N TYR A 584 18.92 5.24 -1.41
CA TYR A 584 18.19 6.03 -2.40
C TYR A 584 18.24 5.39 -3.80
N GLU A 585 19.38 4.83 -4.21
CA GLU A 585 19.48 4.02 -5.41
C GLU A 585 18.51 2.84 -5.39
N TYR A 586 18.43 2.13 -4.27
CA TYR A 586 17.51 1.01 -4.10
C TYR A 586 16.04 1.45 -4.25
N LEU A 587 15.66 2.60 -3.68
CA LEU A 587 14.32 3.17 -3.84
C LEU A 587 14.01 3.51 -5.31
N ILE A 588 14.96 4.04 -6.06
CA ILE A 588 14.78 4.33 -7.49
C ILE A 588 14.64 3.04 -8.29
N LYS A 589 15.48 2.02 -8.02
CA LYS A 589 15.37 0.69 -8.64
C LYS A 589 13.98 0.09 -8.41
N ASN A 590 13.47 0.20 -7.18
CA ASN A 590 12.13 -0.26 -6.81
C ASN A 590 11.05 0.35 -7.70
N LEU A 591 11.11 1.65 -7.95
CA LEU A 591 10.13 2.33 -8.79
C LEU A 591 10.27 1.94 -10.26
N LEU A 592 11.49 1.91 -10.80
CA LEU A 592 11.73 1.57 -12.21
C LEU A 592 11.15 0.20 -12.60
N VAL A 593 11.28 -0.80 -11.73
CA VAL A 593 10.79 -2.16 -12.00
C VAL A 593 9.26 -2.23 -12.02
N THR A 594 8.55 -1.26 -11.41
CA THR A 594 7.08 -1.25 -11.41
C THR A 594 6.46 -0.81 -12.73
N LEU A 595 7.22 -0.16 -13.61
CA LEU A 595 6.73 0.36 -14.88
C LEU A 595 6.16 -0.75 -15.79
N PRO A 596 5.17 -0.40 -16.64
CA PRO A 596 4.71 -1.30 -17.70
C PRO A 596 5.88 -1.83 -18.53
N TRP A 597 5.78 -3.08 -18.97
CA TRP A 597 6.87 -3.73 -19.73
C TRP A 597 7.31 -2.94 -20.97
N SER A 598 6.39 -2.33 -21.72
CA SER A 598 6.72 -1.49 -22.88
C SER A 598 7.58 -0.27 -22.53
N ASP A 599 7.45 0.24 -21.31
CA ASP A 599 8.17 1.41 -20.83
C ASP A 599 9.53 1.01 -20.26
N ARG A 600 9.57 -0.15 -19.58
CA ARG A 600 10.83 -0.81 -19.20
C ARG A 600 11.69 -1.10 -20.43
N GLN A 601 11.10 -1.61 -21.51
CA GLN A 601 11.81 -1.87 -22.77
C GLN A 601 12.40 -0.58 -23.37
N ALA A 602 11.64 0.51 -23.35
CA ALA A 602 12.11 1.80 -23.87
C ALA A 602 13.29 2.36 -23.06
N LEU A 603 13.29 2.19 -21.74
CA LEU A 603 14.37 2.63 -20.86
C LEU A 603 15.59 1.68 -20.86
N GLU A 604 15.37 0.38 -21.06
CA GLU A 604 16.44 -0.62 -21.16
C GLU A 604 17.26 -0.44 -22.44
N HIS A 605 16.58 -0.31 -23.58
CA HIS A 605 17.23 -0.33 -24.89
C HIS A 605 17.39 1.04 -25.55
N GLY A 606 16.58 2.04 -25.15
CA GLY A 606 16.64 3.38 -25.71
C GLY A 606 17.73 4.26 -25.14
N GLU A 607 17.96 5.41 -25.79
CA GLU A 607 18.73 6.51 -25.19
C GLU A 607 17.92 7.12 -24.05
N VAL A 608 18.53 7.30 -22.87
CA VAL A 608 17.85 7.85 -21.69
C VAL A 608 18.52 9.13 -21.22
N LYS A 609 17.76 10.23 -21.19
CA LYS A 609 18.17 11.50 -20.59
C LYS A 609 17.49 11.68 -19.24
N VAL A 610 18.24 12.11 -18.24
CA VAL A 610 17.70 12.50 -16.94
C VAL A 610 17.48 14.01 -16.97
N LEU A 611 16.27 14.44 -16.67
CA LEU A 611 15.87 15.84 -16.63
C LEU A 611 15.44 16.19 -15.20
N SER A 612 15.58 17.45 -14.79
CA SER A 612 14.97 17.92 -13.55
C SER A 612 14.47 19.35 -13.68
N LEU A 613 13.46 19.67 -12.87
CA LEU A 613 12.93 21.03 -12.80
C LEU A 613 13.93 21.92 -12.09
N ARG A 614 14.12 23.13 -12.60
CA ARG A 614 14.86 24.18 -11.92
C ARG A 614 14.26 25.56 -12.14
N ASP A 615 14.67 26.47 -11.28
CA ASP A 615 14.46 27.90 -11.49
C ASP A 615 15.47 28.50 -12.48
N GLU A 616 15.12 29.67 -13.01
CA GLU A 616 15.98 30.46 -13.89
C GLU A 616 17.15 31.07 -13.14
N THR A 617 18.26 31.28 -13.85
CA THR A 617 19.38 32.06 -13.30
C THR A 617 19.19 33.53 -13.65
N THR A 618 19.91 34.41 -12.95
CA THR A 618 19.99 35.83 -13.31
C THR A 618 21.03 36.12 -14.40
N ARG A 619 21.69 35.08 -14.92
CA ARG A 619 22.86 35.18 -15.81
C ARG A 619 22.49 35.09 -17.28
N LYS A 620 23.46 35.41 -18.15
CA LYS A 620 23.33 35.17 -19.59
C LYS A 620 23.34 33.67 -19.88
N ALA A 621 22.65 33.27 -20.94
CA ALA A 621 22.52 31.87 -21.32
C ALA A 621 23.87 31.17 -21.62
N ASP A 622 24.86 31.91 -22.13
CA ASP A 622 26.22 31.45 -22.43
C ASP A 622 27.14 31.40 -21.19
N GLU A 623 26.76 32.07 -20.10
CA GLU A 623 27.49 32.08 -18.83
C GLU A 623 26.91 31.09 -17.80
N GLU A 624 25.79 30.41 -18.12
CA GLU A 624 25.23 29.36 -17.25
C GLU A 624 26.16 28.15 -17.21
N THR A 625 26.54 27.73 -16.00
CA THR A 625 27.35 26.52 -15.76
C THR A 625 26.60 25.58 -14.83
N ALA A 626 27.09 24.34 -14.67
CA ALA A 626 26.53 23.39 -13.71
C ALA A 626 26.56 23.94 -12.27
N GLU A 627 27.58 24.72 -11.90
CA GLU A 627 27.68 25.34 -10.57
C GLU A 627 26.56 26.35 -10.31
N HIS A 628 26.10 27.05 -11.36
CA HIS A 628 25.00 28.01 -11.29
C HIS A 628 23.63 27.32 -11.26
N THR A 629 23.47 26.19 -11.96
CA THR A 629 22.16 25.56 -12.17
C THR A 629 21.82 24.47 -11.16
N LEU A 630 22.80 23.71 -10.64
CA LEU A 630 22.58 22.61 -9.68
C LEU A 630 21.90 23.05 -8.37
N PRO A 631 22.22 24.21 -7.76
CA PRO A 631 21.54 24.66 -6.53
C PRO A 631 20.06 25.01 -6.74
N LEU A 632 19.65 25.35 -7.97
CA LEU A 632 18.29 25.79 -8.30
C LEU A 632 17.37 24.62 -8.71
N ARG A 633 17.89 23.39 -8.76
CA ARG A 633 17.12 22.21 -9.14
C ARG A 633 16.24 21.75 -7.99
N ALA A 634 15.01 21.38 -8.32
CA ALA A 634 14.15 20.62 -7.44
C ALA A 634 14.73 19.20 -7.31
N ARG A 635 15.06 18.78 -6.08
CA ARG A 635 15.85 17.56 -5.81
C ARG A 635 15.02 16.34 -5.43
N MET A 636 13.74 16.51 -5.09
CA MET A 636 12.87 15.40 -4.67
C MET A 636 12.18 14.70 -5.85
N GLY A 637 12.37 15.20 -7.07
CA GLY A 637 11.80 14.63 -8.29
C GLY A 637 12.68 14.82 -9.52
N PHE A 638 12.48 13.94 -10.51
CA PHE A 638 13.14 14.01 -11.80
C PHE A 638 12.24 13.43 -12.90
N VAL A 639 12.62 13.67 -14.15
CA VAL A 639 11.93 13.14 -15.33
C VAL A 639 12.92 12.37 -16.20
N LEU A 640 12.55 11.16 -16.61
CA LEU A 640 13.31 10.38 -17.57
C LEU A 640 12.73 10.59 -18.95
N GLN A 641 13.55 11.01 -19.91
CA GLN A 641 13.20 11.01 -21.32
C GLN A 641 13.86 9.80 -21.98
N ALA A 642 13.06 8.91 -22.57
CA ALA A 642 13.53 7.75 -23.32
C ALA A 642 13.24 7.92 -24.81
N THR A 643 14.26 7.74 -25.65
CA THR A 643 14.12 7.71 -27.11
C THR A 643 14.33 6.28 -27.60
N TYR A 644 13.28 5.66 -28.14
CA TYR A 644 13.29 4.25 -28.57
C TYR A 644 12.33 4.02 -29.74
N ARG A 645 12.78 3.33 -30.80
CA ARG A 645 12.01 3.07 -32.05
C ARG A 645 11.32 4.34 -32.62
N ASN A 646 12.06 5.46 -32.71
CA ASN A 646 11.59 6.78 -33.13
C ASN A 646 10.46 7.40 -32.27
N ALA A 647 10.15 6.83 -31.11
CA ALA A 647 9.24 7.42 -30.13
C ALA A 647 10.02 8.02 -28.96
N VAL A 648 9.62 9.21 -28.53
CA VAL A 648 10.13 9.85 -27.31
C VAL A 648 9.05 9.74 -26.23
N ARG A 649 9.41 9.19 -25.06
CA ARG A 649 8.52 9.04 -23.90
C ARG A 649 9.11 9.71 -22.68
N PHE A 650 8.25 10.25 -21.83
CA PHE A 650 8.62 10.91 -20.59
C PHE A 650 8.04 10.18 -19.39
N TYR A 651 8.85 10.02 -18.34
CA TYR A 651 8.45 9.38 -17.08
C TYR A 651 8.79 10.28 -15.91
N GLU A 652 7.80 10.72 -15.16
CA GLU A 652 8.00 11.48 -13.94
C GLU A 652 8.22 10.53 -12.77
N CYS A 653 9.25 10.78 -11.98
CA CYS A 653 9.59 10.01 -10.79
C CYS A 653 9.76 10.93 -9.58
N LEU A 654 9.06 10.59 -8.50
CA LEU A 654 9.11 11.26 -7.19
C LEU A 654 9.41 10.18 -6.15
N PRO A 655 10.68 9.83 -5.90
CA PRO A 655 11.02 8.66 -5.09
C PRO A 655 10.45 8.68 -3.68
N ARG A 656 10.50 9.84 -3.00
CA ARG A 656 9.95 10.00 -1.64
C ARG A 656 8.43 9.87 -1.58
N ALA A 657 7.74 10.20 -2.66
CA ALA A 657 6.31 9.99 -2.78
C ALA A 657 5.96 8.54 -3.19
N GLY A 658 6.95 7.73 -3.59
CA GLY A 658 6.73 6.40 -4.15
C GLY A 658 6.05 6.42 -5.51
N VAL A 659 6.17 7.51 -6.28
CA VAL A 659 5.47 7.70 -7.55
C VAL A 659 6.43 7.57 -8.72
N ILE A 660 6.05 6.76 -9.70
CA ILE A 660 6.61 6.78 -11.05
C ILE A 660 5.47 6.64 -12.06
N ARG A 661 5.42 7.51 -13.07
CA ARG A 661 4.32 7.50 -14.04
C ARG A 661 4.74 8.00 -15.42
N PRO A 662 4.16 7.44 -16.50
CA PRO A 662 4.30 8.03 -17.83
C PRO A 662 3.62 9.41 -17.89
N ARG A 663 4.21 10.32 -18.65
CA ARG A 663 3.72 11.68 -18.89
C ARG A 663 3.42 11.89 -20.37
N PRO A 664 2.26 11.40 -20.86
CA PRO A 664 1.89 11.55 -22.27
C PRO A 664 1.60 13.01 -22.67
N ASP A 665 1.39 13.87 -21.67
CA ASP A 665 1.17 15.32 -21.82
C ASP A 665 2.47 16.13 -21.93
N VAL A 666 3.64 15.48 -21.79
CA VAL A 666 4.96 16.12 -21.93
C VAL A 666 5.58 15.74 -23.28
N THR A 667 6.20 16.71 -23.93
CA THR A 667 6.82 16.57 -25.27
C THR A 667 8.22 17.19 -25.28
N THR A 668 9.00 16.96 -26.34
CA THR A 668 10.35 17.54 -26.51
C THR A 668 10.36 19.08 -26.51
N ALA A 669 9.24 19.73 -26.87
CA ALA A 669 9.09 21.18 -26.82
C ALA A 669 9.08 21.74 -25.37
N HIS A 670 8.84 20.88 -24.38
CA HIS A 670 8.88 21.25 -22.97
C HIS A 670 10.29 21.16 -22.37
N VAL A 671 11.26 20.59 -23.09
CA VAL A 671 12.62 20.39 -22.59
C VAL A 671 13.43 21.67 -22.81
N GLY A 672 14.14 22.11 -21.77
CA GLY A 672 14.87 23.36 -21.75
C GLY A 672 14.04 24.52 -21.20
N GLY A 673 14.53 25.74 -21.43
CA GLY A 673 13.83 26.98 -21.09
C GLY A 673 13.68 27.86 -22.33
N VAL A 674 12.89 28.92 -22.21
CA VAL A 674 12.65 29.85 -23.32
C VAL A 674 13.80 30.85 -23.36
N ARG A 675 14.39 31.05 -24.53
CA ARG A 675 15.40 32.10 -24.74
C ARG A 675 14.72 33.44 -24.94
N ASP A 676 14.93 34.38 -24.03
CA ASP A 676 14.32 35.71 -24.07
C ASP A 676 15.35 36.82 -23.85
N GLN A 677 15.10 38.00 -24.43
CA GLN A 677 16.00 39.15 -24.33
C GLN A 677 15.69 39.96 -23.06
N PHE A 678 16.68 40.09 -22.18
CA PHE A 678 16.58 40.89 -20.97
C PHE A 678 17.27 42.24 -21.14
N PHE A 679 16.55 43.32 -20.83
CA PHE A 679 17.05 44.69 -20.87
C PHE A 679 17.32 45.19 -19.45
N PHE A 680 18.51 45.71 -19.18
CA PHE A 680 18.79 46.41 -17.92
C PHE A 680 19.28 47.83 -18.20
N ARG A 681 18.93 48.75 -17.30
CA ARG A 681 19.33 50.15 -17.41
C ARG A 681 20.73 50.31 -16.81
N ASN A 682 21.71 50.66 -17.65
CA ASN A 682 23.05 50.94 -17.18
C ASN A 682 23.03 52.21 -16.30
N ARG A 683 23.33 52.09 -15.00
CA ARG A 683 23.32 53.24 -14.06
C ARG A 683 24.40 54.30 -14.34
N PHE A 684 25.35 54.01 -15.24
CA PHE A 684 26.52 54.85 -15.48
C PHE A 684 26.51 55.55 -16.85
N LYS A 685 25.53 55.28 -17.72
CA LYS A 685 25.34 55.96 -19.01
C LYS A 685 23.84 56.12 -19.27
N GLU A 686 23.38 57.34 -19.50
CA GLU A 686 21.96 57.69 -19.44
C GLU A 686 21.09 57.12 -20.58
N GLU A 687 21.65 56.52 -21.63
CA GLU A 687 20.89 56.06 -22.81
C GLU A 687 21.42 54.78 -23.52
N ASP A 688 22.07 53.83 -22.83
CA ASP A 688 22.41 52.52 -23.44
C ASP A 688 21.64 51.37 -22.74
N TYR A 689 20.73 50.73 -23.48
CA TYR A 689 20.10 49.46 -23.09
C TYR A 689 20.96 48.30 -23.61
N ASP A 690 21.76 47.68 -22.75
CA ASP A 690 22.41 46.41 -23.10
C ASP A 690 21.40 45.27 -22.94
N ALA A 691 21.16 44.54 -24.02
CA ALA A 691 20.30 43.36 -24.04
C ALA A 691 21.16 42.08 -24.02
N TYR A 692 20.81 41.12 -23.17
CA TYR A 692 21.39 39.77 -23.21
C TYR A 692 20.31 38.70 -23.24
N VAL A 693 20.64 37.56 -23.85
CA VAL A 693 19.72 36.41 -23.90
C VAL A 693 19.85 35.61 -22.61
N ALA A 694 18.74 35.43 -21.90
CA ALA A 694 18.64 34.60 -20.70
C ALA A 694 17.73 33.38 -20.97
N ILE A 695 17.93 32.30 -20.21
CA ILE A 695 17.03 31.15 -20.23
C ILE A 695 15.95 31.37 -19.17
N ARG A 696 14.70 31.53 -19.61
CA ARG A 696 13.55 31.81 -18.76
C ARG A 696 12.70 30.58 -18.52
N THR A 697 12.05 30.58 -17.36
CA THR A 697 11.02 29.60 -17.04
C THR A 697 9.85 29.69 -18.02
N HIS A 698 9.19 28.56 -18.27
CA HIS A 698 7.93 28.54 -19.01
C HIS A 698 6.96 27.59 -18.34
N ARG A 699 5.71 27.60 -18.81
CA ARG A 699 4.66 26.77 -18.24
C ARG A 699 4.93 25.30 -18.56
N LEU A 700 4.96 24.48 -17.53
CA LEU A 700 5.14 23.04 -17.60
C LEU A 700 4.01 22.33 -16.83
N PRO A 701 3.61 21.11 -17.24
CA PRO A 701 2.53 20.37 -16.58
C PRO A 701 3.02 19.64 -15.31
N PHE A 702 3.87 20.23 -14.48
CA PHE A 702 4.35 19.60 -13.25
C PHE A 702 3.85 20.29 -11.99
N ASP A 703 3.83 19.54 -10.89
CA ASP A 703 3.64 20.08 -9.56
C ASP A 703 5.02 20.41 -8.96
N LYS A 704 5.42 21.69 -9.01
CA LYS A 704 6.75 22.11 -8.51
C LYS A 704 6.91 21.81 -7.01
N ASP A 705 5.84 21.96 -6.21
CA ASP A 705 5.89 21.70 -4.77
C ASP A 705 6.21 20.22 -4.52
N ALA A 706 5.65 19.30 -5.31
CA ALA A 706 5.95 17.88 -5.22
C ALA A 706 7.42 17.59 -5.54
N HIS A 707 7.99 18.21 -6.58
CA HIS A 707 9.41 18.06 -6.95
C HIS A 707 10.37 18.69 -5.94
N THR A 708 9.94 19.67 -5.16
CA THR A 708 10.77 20.32 -4.13
C THR A 708 10.66 19.64 -2.76
N THR A 709 9.47 19.17 -2.38
CA THR A 709 9.18 18.65 -1.02
C THR A 709 9.11 17.13 -0.94
N GLY A 710 8.89 16.45 -2.07
CA GLY A 710 8.64 15.00 -2.13
C GLY A 710 7.20 14.60 -1.83
N ALA A 711 6.25 15.54 -1.89
CA ALA A 711 4.82 15.28 -1.68
C ALA A 711 4.15 14.57 -2.87
N GLN A 712 2.92 14.07 -2.66
CA GLN A 712 2.10 13.52 -3.74
C GLN A 712 1.72 14.61 -4.75
N PRO A 713 1.89 14.37 -6.07
CA PRO A 713 1.59 15.37 -7.09
C PRO A 713 0.09 15.59 -7.23
N LYS A 714 -0.34 16.85 -7.27
CA LYS A 714 -1.75 17.21 -7.47
C LYS A 714 -2.18 16.95 -8.92
N PRO A 715 -3.38 16.37 -9.17
CA PRO A 715 -3.89 16.17 -10.52
C PRO A 715 -4.04 17.49 -11.28
N GLY A 716 -3.53 17.55 -12.52
CA GLY A 716 -3.66 18.73 -13.39
C GLY A 716 -2.83 19.94 -12.98
N ALA A 717 -1.91 19.81 -12.02
CA ALA A 717 -1.03 20.89 -11.61
C ALA A 717 -0.10 21.35 -12.75
N THR A 718 0.19 22.65 -12.77
CA THR A 718 1.15 23.25 -13.70
C THR A 718 2.06 24.20 -12.93
N CYS A 719 3.30 24.37 -13.38
CA CYS A 719 4.27 25.27 -12.77
C CYS A 719 5.02 26.10 -13.81
N MET A 720 5.68 27.17 -13.35
CA MET A 720 6.71 27.89 -14.11
C MET A 720 8.07 27.34 -13.69
N ALA A 721 8.78 26.68 -14.59
CA ALA A 721 10.12 26.15 -14.36
C ALA A 721 10.85 25.92 -15.69
N ILE A 722 12.10 25.49 -15.61
CA ILE A 722 12.89 24.99 -16.74
C ILE A 722 13.05 23.48 -16.55
N LEU A 723 12.71 22.68 -17.56
CA LEU A 723 12.95 21.23 -17.54
C LEU A 723 14.32 20.94 -18.15
N ASP A 724 15.35 20.98 -17.31
CA ASP A 724 16.74 21.01 -17.78
C ASP A 724 17.43 19.64 -17.72
N SER A 725 18.29 19.35 -18.69
CA SER A 725 19.06 18.11 -18.75
C SER A 725 20.07 18.04 -17.63
N LEU A 726 20.20 16.87 -17.01
CA LEU A 726 21.18 16.57 -15.98
C LEU A 726 22.25 15.65 -16.58
N GLY A 727 23.43 16.20 -16.83
CA GLY A 727 24.56 15.47 -17.43
C GLY A 727 24.29 14.97 -18.84
N GLU A 728 25.11 14.01 -19.28
CA GLU A 728 25.02 13.39 -20.61
C GLU A 728 23.94 12.29 -20.66
N ALA A 729 23.46 12.02 -21.88
CA ALA A 729 22.50 10.95 -22.11
C ALA A 729 23.14 9.57 -21.92
N LEU A 730 22.42 8.66 -21.28
CA LEU A 730 22.80 7.26 -21.22
C LEU A 730 22.54 6.62 -22.59
N THR A 731 23.61 6.13 -23.22
CA THR A 731 23.56 5.58 -24.58
C THR A 731 22.62 4.36 -24.69
N PRO A 732 22.06 4.09 -25.88
CA PRO A 732 21.24 2.91 -26.14
C PRO A 732 21.97 1.60 -25.79
N GLY A 733 21.20 0.58 -25.43
CA GLY A 733 21.75 -0.75 -25.13
C GLY A 733 22.36 -1.42 -26.36
N SER A 734 23.40 -2.25 -26.16
CA SER A 734 24.10 -2.95 -27.24
C SER A 734 23.35 -4.16 -27.81
N ILE A 735 22.19 -4.52 -27.23
CA ILE A 735 21.39 -5.65 -27.69
C ILE A 735 20.73 -5.28 -29.03
N PRO A 736 20.73 -6.17 -30.05
CA PRO A 736 20.07 -5.88 -31.31
C PRO A 736 18.54 -5.79 -31.19
N PRO A 737 17.86 -4.92 -31.98
CA PRO A 737 16.40 -4.74 -31.92
C PRO A 737 15.55 -5.99 -32.04
N ALA A 738 16.02 -7.01 -32.75
CA ALA A 738 15.33 -8.29 -32.95
C ALA A 738 15.16 -9.10 -31.65
N TYR A 739 15.99 -8.86 -30.63
CA TYR A 739 15.96 -9.59 -29.37
C TYR A 739 15.28 -8.84 -28.23
N HIS A 740 14.89 -7.57 -28.45
CA HIS A 740 14.34 -6.71 -27.39
C HIS A 740 13.04 -7.24 -26.78
N ASP A 741 12.24 -7.99 -27.53
CA ASP A 741 10.97 -8.52 -27.04
C ASP A 741 11.15 -9.75 -26.12
N TYR A 742 12.32 -10.38 -26.16
CA TYR A 742 12.65 -11.57 -25.38
C TYR A 742 13.62 -11.28 -24.24
N SER A 743 14.38 -10.19 -24.31
CA SER A 743 15.32 -9.78 -23.26
C SER A 743 14.62 -9.25 -22.00
N SER A 744 15.27 -9.51 -20.87
CA SER A 744 14.94 -8.89 -19.59
C SER A 744 15.06 -7.37 -19.69
N CYS A 745 14.04 -6.64 -19.24
CA CYS A 745 13.99 -5.17 -19.34
C CYS A 745 13.78 -4.56 -17.96
N LEU A 746 14.67 -3.65 -17.54
CA LEU A 746 14.70 -3.00 -16.23
C LEU A 746 14.33 -3.96 -15.09
N THR A 747 15.18 -4.96 -14.87
CA THR A 747 15.08 -5.86 -13.72
C THR A 747 15.90 -5.31 -12.56
N TRP A 748 15.72 -5.89 -11.37
CA TRP A 748 16.46 -5.50 -10.16
C TRP A 748 17.98 -5.59 -10.30
N SER A 749 18.43 -6.57 -11.06
CA SER A 749 19.84 -6.87 -11.28
C SER A 749 20.36 -6.39 -12.65
N SER A 750 19.51 -5.76 -13.48
CA SER A 750 19.98 -5.27 -14.78
C SER A 750 20.97 -4.13 -14.61
N LEU A 751 22.01 -4.14 -15.45
CA LEU A 751 23.03 -3.11 -15.46
C LEU A 751 22.42 -1.73 -15.68
N ARG A 752 21.41 -1.64 -16.57
CA ARG A 752 20.75 -0.39 -16.93
C ARG A 752 19.97 0.21 -15.77
N THR A 753 19.23 -0.59 -15.00
CA THR A 753 18.55 -0.12 -13.79
C THR A 753 19.57 0.42 -12.78
N GLY A 754 20.71 -0.25 -12.63
CA GLY A 754 21.84 0.20 -11.81
C GLY A 754 22.42 1.54 -12.26
N GLN A 755 22.68 1.69 -13.56
CA GLN A 755 23.22 2.92 -14.16
C GLN A 755 22.29 4.12 -13.93
N ILE A 756 20.98 3.97 -14.21
CA ILE A 756 20.00 5.04 -14.02
C ILE A 756 19.95 5.45 -12.54
N ALA A 757 19.79 4.48 -11.64
CA ALA A 757 19.66 4.75 -10.21
C ALA A 757 20.91 5.41 -9.62
N SER A 758 22.09 4.91 -9.97
CA SER A 758 23.36 5.45 -9.45
C SER A 758 23.68 6.83 -10.01
N PHE A 759 23.37 7.07 -11.28
CA PHE A 759 23.48 8.40 -11.89
C PHE A 759 22.65 9.43 -11.13
N ILE A 760 21.38 9.12 -10.84
CA ILE A 760 20.49 10.04 -10.12
C ILE A 760 20.95 10.22 -8.67
N ALA A 761 21.28 9.14 -7.96
CA ALA A 761 21.73 9.22 -6.56
C ALA A 761 23.05 9.99 -6.40
N THR A 762 23.85 10.07 -7.45
CA THR A 762 25.12 10.80 -7.47
C THR A 762 24.94 12.26 -7.90
N HIS A 763 24.14 12.53 -8.93
CA HIS A 763 24.07 13.85 -9.57
C HIS A 763 22.86 14.69 -9.15
N LEU A 764 21.78 14.06 -8.65
CA LEU A 764 20.58 14.72 -8.13
C LEU A 764 20.13 14.02 -6.85
N PHE A 765 21.06 13.92 -5.90
CA PHE A 765 20.73 13.44 -4.56
C PHE A 765 19.65 14.34 -3.94
N TYR A 766 18.69 13.71 -3.25
CA TYR A 766 17.47 14.37 -2.78
C TYR A 766 17.72 15.49 -1.74
N VAL A 767 18.93 15.53 -1.18
CA VAL A 767 19.44 16.62 -0.35
C VAL A 767 20.72 17.20 -0.93
N ASP A 768 21.01 18.46 -0.62
CA ASP A 768 22.31 19.05 -0.92
C ASP A 768 23.35 18.61 0.10
N GLU A 769 24.36 17.87 -0.34
CA GLU A 769 25.38 17.28 0.53
C GLU A 769 26.20 18.34 1.28
N LYS A 770 26.46 19.49 0.64
CA LYS A 770 27.25 20.57 1.24
C LYS A 770 26.44 21.27 2.31
N GLU A 771 25.15 21.48 2.05
CA GLU A 771 24.23 22.09 3.00
C GLU A 771 24.01 21.19 4.22
N VAL A 772 23.67 19.91 4.00
CA VAL A 772 23.48 18.93 5.09
C VAL A 772 24.75 18.78 5.92
N ARG A 773 25.93 18.78 5.29
CA ARG A 773 27.20 18.74 6.02
C ARG A 773 27.40 19.99 6.86
N ARG A 774 27.16 21.17 6.30
CA ARG A 774 27.31 22.46 6.99
C ARG A 774 26.40 22.52 8.21
N GLU A 775 25.16 22.06 8.06
CA GLU A 775 24.18 22.03 9.13
C GLU A 775 24.56 21.01 10.21
N ALA A 776 24.92 19.78 9.80
CA ALA A 776 25.36 18.73 10.72
C ALA A 776 26.66 19.06 11.47
N TRP A 777 27.52 19.88 10.86
CA TRP A 777 28.69 20.47 11.50
C TRP A 777 28.27 21.52 12.54
N GLY A 778 27.37 22.43 12.16
CA GLY A 778 26.89 23.53 12.99
C GLY A 778 27.99 24.54 13.36
N VAL A 779 27.62 25.65 13.98
CA VAL A 779 28.58 26.66 14.46
C VAL A 779 28.38 26.88 15.95
N THR A 780 29.44 26.78 16.75
CA THR A 780 29.38 26.97 18.21
C THR A 780 29.36 28.46 18.58
N GLN A 781 29.00 28.81 19.82
CA GLN A 781 29.12 30.19 20.30
C GLN A 781 30.60 30.62 20.35
N TYR A 782 31.47 29.71 20.79
CA TYR A 782 32.92 29.94 20.76
C TYR A 782 33.45 30.31 19.36
N GLU A 783 33.03 29.59 18.31
CA GLU A 783 33.42 29.89 16.92
C GLU A 783 32.89 31.25 16.46
N ARG A 784 31.64 31.60 16.81
CA ARG A 784 31.04 32.91 16.50
C ARG A 784 31.79 34.07 17.16
N ASP A 785 32.25 33.89 18.39
CA ASP A 785 32.96 34.93 19.14
C ASP A 785 34.39 35.17 18.61
N LEU A 786 35.03 34.14 18.03
CA LEU A 786 36.32 34.26 17.36
C LEU A 786 36.23 35.04 16.03
N ASP A 787 35.16 34.81 15.26
CA ASP A 787 34.96 35.38 13.91
C ASP A 787 34.19 36.72 13.89
N ARG A 788 34.10 37.42 15.04
CA ARG A 788 33.26 38.61 15.26
C ARG A 788 33.46 39.77 14.26
N LYS A 789 34.58 39.81 13.51
CA LYS A 789 34.86 40.81 12.44
C LYS A 789 34.38 40.41 11.04
N HIS A 790 34.18 39.12 10.74
CA HIS A 790 33.77 38.64 9.41
C HIS A 790 32.33 38.10 9.34
N TRP A 791 31.76 37.66 10.47
CA TRP A 791 30.45 36.99 10.45
C TRP A 791 29.26 37.92 10.12
N LEU A 792 29.37 39.23 10.41
CA LEU A 792 28.30 40.22 10.19
C LEU A 792 28.06 40.58 8.71
N HIS A 793 29.00 40.26 7.81
CA HIS A 793 28.93 40.69 6.40
C HIS A 793 28.48 39.59 5.41
N ASN A 794 28.52 38.30 5.78
CA ASN A 794 28.35 37.20 4.82
C ASN A 794 27.01 36.44 4.93
N LEU A 795 26.04 36.93 5.72
CA LEU A 795 24.85 36.14 6.03
C LEU A 795 23.51 36.87 5.90
N LYS A 796 23.47 38.08 5.33
CA LYS A 796 22.22 38.84 5.24
C LYS A 796 21.24 38.35 4.18
N ASP A 797 21.65 37.52 3.22
CA ASP A 797 20.80 37.24 2.04
C ASP A 797 20.34 35.79 1.82
N PHE A 798 20.81 34.75 2.53
CA PHE A 798 20.42 33.36 2.18
C PHE A 798 20.38 32.36 3.34
N ILE A 799 19.51 32.55 4.33
CA ILE A 799 19.05 31.47 5.25
C ILE A 799 17.56 31.70 5.60
N PRO A 800 16.62 30.83 5.20
CA PRO A 800 15.29 30.81 5.77
C PRO A 800 15.34 30.30 7.23
N PHE A 801 14.48 30.83 8.10
CA PHE A 801 14.27 30.46 9.52
C PHE A 801 15.14 31.13 10.60
N TRP A 802 15.34 32.45 10.49
CA TRP A 802 15.81 33.30 11.60
C TRP A 802 14.71 33.73 12.60
N GLY A 803 13.60 32.99 12.67
CA GLY A 803 12.42 33.34 13.50
C GLY A 803 12.34 32.68 14.88
N SER A 804 13.28 31.79 15.26
CA SER A 804 13.25 31.11 16.57
C SER A 804 14.51 31.31 17.42
N LEU A 805 15.26 32.40 17.15
CA LEU A 805 16.50 32.73 17.87
C LEU A 805 16.34 33.94 18.80
N GLU A 806 15.12 34.33 19.16
CA GLU A 806 14.88 35.35 20.19
C GLU A 806 14.80 34.76 21.61
N ASP A 807 14.61 33.43 21.74
CA ASP A 807 14.61 32.75 23.06
C ASP A 807 15.98 32.22 23.51
N LEU A 808 17.03 32.39 22.70
CA LEU A 808 18.40 31.98 23.06
C LEU A 808 19.18 33.04 23.85
N GLN A 809 18.52 34.12 24.28
CA GLN A 809 19.05 35.13 25.18
C GLN A 809 18.54 35.02 26.63
N SER A 810 17.76 33.99 26.99
CA SER A 810 17.30 33.82 28.37
C SER A 810 18.35 33.07 29.23
N ASP A 811 18.62 33.61 30.42
CA ASP A 811 19.71 33.20 31.32
C ASP A 811 19.26 32.12 32.34
N GLN A 812 18.35 31.21 31.94
CA GLN A 812 17.83 30.14 32.81
C GLN A 812 18.03 28.74 32.21
N PHE A 813 18.57 27.84 33.04
CA PHE A 813 19.11 26.52 32.66
C PHE A 813 18.03 25.49 32.22
N GLY A 814 16.74 25.83 32.32
CA GLY A 814 15.60 24.94 32.02
C GLY A 814 15.25 24.81 30.54
N ASP A 815 15.56 25.80 29.70
CA ASP A 815 15.08 25.86 28.31
C ASP A 815 16.09 25.38 27.25
N ARG A 816 17.30 24.98 27.66
CA ARG A 816 18.37 24.52 26.74
C ARG A 816 18.15 23.14 26.13
N VAL A 817 17.09 22.43 26.47
CA VAL A 817 16.79 21.09 25.91
C VAL A 817 15.70 21.13 24.84
N LEU A 818 14.93 22.21 24.69
CA LEU A 818 13.88 22.31 23.66
C LEU A 818 14.35 22.98 22.34
N GLY A 819 15.44 23.75 22.34
CA GLY A 819 15.97 24.41 21.13
C GLY A 819 16.65 23.47 20.10
N VAL A 820 16.77 22.17 20.40
CA VAL A 820 17.39 21.17 19.51
C VAL A 820 16.34 20.37 18.70
N VAL A 821 15.05 20.68 18.85
CA VAL A 821 13.95 19.95 18.19
C VAL A 821 13.45 20.63 16.91
N GLY A 822 13.80 21.90 16.67
CA GLY A 822 13.21 22.72 15.60
C GLY A 822 13.56 22.34 14.15
N LEU A 823 14.61 21.56 13.90
CA LEU A 823 15.07 21.23 12.52
C LEU A 823 15.07 19.72 12.22
N ALA A 824 14.55 18.90 13.13
CA ALA A 824 14.14 17.54 12.80
C ALA A 824 12.74 17.49 12.17
N LEU A 825 11.98 18.60 12.24
CA LEU A 825 10.58 18.65 11.85
C LEU A 825 10.31 19.20 10.43
N ASP A 826 11.26 19.84 9.75
CA ASP A 826 11.08 20.26 8.35
C ASP A 826 11.52 19.20 7.33
N ILE A 827 12.18 18.13 7.77
CA ILE A 827 12.39 16.89 7.01
C ILE A 827 11.25 15.89 7.30
N VAL A 828 10.06 16.40 7.63
CA VAL A 828 8.87 15.59 7.89
C VAL A 828 8.07 15.40 6.59
N SER A 829 8.74 15.04 5.50
CA SER A 829 8.02 14.60 4.28
C SER A 829 7.40 13.22 4.43
N PHE A 830 7.75 12.45 5.48
CA PHE A 830 7.21 11.09 5.73
C PHE A 830 6.01 11.06 6.70
N VAL A 831 5.55 12.18 7.27
CA VAL A 831 4.37 12.20 8.18
C VAL A 831 3.06 12.46 7.45
N VAL A 832 3.09 12.72 6.15
CA VAL A 832 1.88 12.53 5.35
C VAL A 832 1.63 11.02 5.35
N PRO A 833 0.42 10.54 5.71
CA PRO A 833 0.11 9.14 5.54
C PRO A 833 0.53 8.77 4.12
N LEU A 834 1.07 7.57 3.92
CA LEU A 834 1.25 6.95 2.60
C LEU A 834 -0.13 6.75 1.92
N GLY A 835 -0.91 7.82 1.83
CA GLY A 835 -2.22 8.02 1.25
C GLY A 835 -2.00 8.25 -0.22
N LYS A 836 -1.56 7.20 -0.89
CA LYS A 836 -2.53 6.22 -1.36
C LYS A 836 -1.83 4.96 -1.87
N PHE A 837 -0.51 4.92 -2.13
CA PHE A 837 0.08 3.77 -2.86
C PHE A 837 1.44 3.23 -2.38
N VAL A 838 1.68 3.17 -1.07
CA VAL A 838 2.63 2.21 -0.47
C VAL A 838 1.94 1.37 0.62
N ALA A 839 0.72 0.92 0.33
CA ALA A 839 -0.01 -0.02 1.18
C ALA A 839 0.53 -1.44 0.97
N GLY A 840 1.69 -1.74 1.53
CA GLY A 840 2.27 -3.09 1.45
C GLY A 840 3.53 -3.30 2.30
N SER A 841 4.15 -2.23 2.75
CA SER A 841 5.29 -2.31 3.65
C SER A 841 5.28 -1.10 4.55
N ILE A 842 4.44 -1.13 5.60
CA ILE A 842 4.45 -0.21 6.75
C ILE A 842 3.48 0.99 6.63
N ARG A 843 2.49 1.07 7.53
CA ARG A 843 1.96 2.38 7.97
C ARG A 843 2.91 2.91 9.03
N LEU A 844 3.55 4.04 8.79
CA LEU A 844 4.32 4.75 9.81
C LEU A 844 3.33 5.27 10.87
N VAL A 845 3.61 5.03 12.15
CA VAL A 845 2.88 5.57 13.29
C VAL A 845 3.83 6.48 14.05
N ALA A 846 3.50 7.76 14.17
CA ALA A 846 4.21 8.65 15.08
C ALA A 846 3.80 8.31 16.52
N ARG A 847 4.68 7.68 17.29
CA ARG A 847 4.55 7.60 18.75
C ARG A 847 5.53 8.58 19.35
N SER A 848 5.04 9.59 20.07
CA SER A 848 5.86 10.51 20.88
C SER A 848 7.11 11.05 20.13
N GLY A 849 6.91 11.63 18.95
CA GLY A 849 8.01 12.22 18.15
C GLY A 849 8.98 11.23 17.50
N ARG A 850 8.77 9.92 17.62
CA ARG A 850 9.51 8.88 16.87
C ARG A 850 8.58 8.20 15.86
N VAL A 851 9.03 8.16 14.61
CA VAL A 851 8.40 7.38 13.55
C VAL A 851 8.60 5.90 13.88
N GLY A 852 7.52 5.20 14.19
CA GLY A 852 7.49 3.76 14.43
C GLY A 852 6.84 3.01 13.26
N ILE A 853 7.34 1.83 12.94
CA ILE A 853 6.77 0.95 11.93
C ILE A 853 5.55 0.22 12.51
N ARG A 854 4.36 0.28 11.87
CA ARG A 854 3.28 -0.67 12.19
C ARG A 854 3.77 -2.09 11.85
N ALA A 855 3.50 -3.03 12.76
CA ALA A 855 3.95 -4.42 12.72
C ALA A 855 3.97 -5.01 11.29
N THR A 856 5.11 -5.57 10.89
CA THR A 856 5.21 -6.39 9.68
C THR A 856 4.66 -7.79 9.98
N LEU A 857 4.16 -8.49 8.96
CA LEU A 857 3.89 -9.92 9.08
C LEU A 857 5.12 -10.65 9.66
N PRO A 858 4.94 -11.62 10.57
CA PRO A 858 6.06 -12.42 11.06
C PRO A 858 6.77 -13.11 9.88
N ARG A 859 8.09 -13.35 9.98
CA ARG A 859 8.84 -14.06 8.93
C ARG A 859 8.16 -15.40 8.62
N MET A 860 7.58 -15.51 7.44
CA MET A 860 6.82 -16.67 6.98
C MET A 860 7.70 -17.71 6.31
N ALA A 861 8.93 -17.36 5.89
CA ALA A 861 9.86 -18.29 5.25
C ALA A 861 10.16 -19.54 6.10
N ASN A 862 10.19 -19.40 7.42
CA ASN A 862 10.39 -20.54 8.33
C ASN A 862 9.14 -21.42 8.45
N LEU A 863 7.95 -20.83 8.44
CA LEU A 863 6.67 -21.56 8.42
C LEU A 863 6.44 -22.23 7.06
N SER A 864 6.79 -21.55 5.97
CA SER A 864 6.69 -22.08 4.61
C SER A 864 7.67 -23.23 4.40
N ARG A 865 8.89 -23.15 4.95
CA ARG A 865 9.84 -24.28 4.95
C ARG A 865 9.22 -25.51 5.62
N LYS A 866 8.60 -25.36 6.79
CA LYS A 866 7.90 -26.47 7.46
C LYS A 866 6.79 -27.05 6.59
N LEU A 867 5.97 -26.21 5.96
CA LEU A 867 4.86 -26.64 5.10
C LEU A 867 5.30 -27.31 3.79
N VAL A 868 6.29 -26.73 3.09
CA VAL A 868 6.80 -27.27 1.83
C VAL A 868 7.56 -28.58 2.07
N THR A 869 8.23 -28.74 3.22
CA THR A 869 8.90 -29.99 3.60
C THR A 869 7.97 -31.04 4.21
N SER A 870 6.88 -30.65 4.88
CA SER A 870 5.91 -31.59 5.49
C SER A 870 4.90 -32.18 4.49
N SER A 871 4.77 -31.58 3.30
CA SER A 871 3.87 -32.04 2.24
C SER A 871 4.31 -33.35 1.56
N VAL A 872 5.35 -34.02 2.08
CA VAL A 872 6.12 -35.10 1.40
C VAL A 872 5.40 -36.46 1.29
N LYS A 873 4.20 -36.67 1.84
CA LYS A 873 3.58 -38.02 1.79
C LYS A 873 2.35 -38.23 0.90
N ASN A 874 1.73 -37.21 0.33
CA ASN A 874 0.70 -37.34 -0.74
C ASN A 874 0.22 -35.97 -1.28
N PHE A 875 0.93 -34.88 -0.98
CA PHE A 875 0.46 -33.52 -1.21
C PHE A 875 1.37 -32.86 -2.25
N ASN A 876 0.84 -32.55 -3.44
CA ASN A 876 1.46 -31.59 -4.36
C ASN A 876 0.59 -30.32 -4.49
N PRO A 877 0.34 -29.56 -3.39
CA PRO A 877 -0.56 -28.41 -3.33
C PRO A 877 -0.06 -27.17 -4.07
N LEU A 878 0.92 -27.34 -4.96
CA LEU A 878 1.74 -26.24 -5.48
C LEU A 878 2.01 -26.34 -6.98
N ASP A 879 1.52 -27.34 -7.72
CA ASP A 879 1.50 -27.27 -9.20
C ASP A 879 0.26 -26.48 -9.66
N GLY A 880 0.43 -25.16 -9.80
CA GLY A 880 -0.55 -24.29 -10.46
C GLY A 880 -1.32 -23.37 -9.51
N SER A 881 -0.70 -22.29 -9.06
CA SER A 881 -1.31 -21.28 -8.20
C SER A 881 -2.26 -20.28 -8.91
N VAL A 882 -2.62 -20.55 -10.17
CA VAL A 882 -3.80 -19.96 -10.85
C VAL A 882 -4.90 -21.02 -11.03
N ASP A 883 -4.58 -22.29 -10.84
CA ASP A 883 -5.43 -23.46 -11.10
C ASP A 883 -5.97 -24.13 -9.82
N LEU A 884 -5.57 -23.64 -8.65
CA LEU A 884 -6.00 -24.17 -7.34
C LEU A 884 -7.52 -24.03 -7.09
N LEU A 885 -8.23 -23.33 -7.99
CA LEU A 885 -9.68 -23.21 -8.02
C LEU A 885 -10.36 -23.74 -9.30
N ARG A 886 -9.64 -24.32 -10.27
CA ARG A 886 -10.23 -24.70 -11.57
C ARG A 886 -9.81 -26.06 -12.15
N LEU A 887 -9.15 -26.91 -11.36
CA LEU A 887 -8.78 -28.26 -11.81
C LEU A 887 -9.96 -29.26 -11.77
N THR A 888 -10.72 -29.37 -12.85
CA THR A 888 -11.61 -30.52 -13.12
C THR A 888 -11.62 -30.97 -14.58
N GLY A 889 -10.60 -31.77 -14.99
CA GLY A 889 -10.70 -32.80 -16.06
C GLY A 889 -9.78 -32.65 -17.28
N ARG A 890 -9.16 -33.70 -17.88
CA ARG A 890 -8.98 -35.13 -17.56
C ARG A 890 -7.86 -35.69 -18.46
N GLY A 891 -6.96 -36.53 -17.93
CA GLY A 891 -5.90 -37.15 -18.73
C GLY A 891 -5.02 -38.25 -18.10
N VAL A 892 -5.31 -38.78 -16.90
CA VAL A 892 -4.79 -40.09 -16.42
C VAL A 892 -5.89 -40.74 -15.59
N LYS A 893 -6.37 -41.91 -16.02
CA LYS A 893 -7.41 -42.69 -15.33
C LYS A 893 -6.89 -43.10 -13.95
N GLY A 894 -7.41 -42.47 -12.88
CA GLY A 894 -7.25 -42.93 -11.49
C GLY A 894 -6.62 -41.95 -10.50
N ALA A 895 -5.59 -41.18 -10.88
CA ALA A 895 -4.78 -40.43 -9.90
C ALA A 895 -5.19 -38.94 -9.71
N GLY A 896 -5.68 -38.25 -10.74
CA GLY A 896 -5.90 -36.79 -10.69
C GLY A 896 -7.09 -36.31 -9.85
N ARG A 897 -8.15 -37.11 -9.70
CA ARG A 897 -9.33 -36.74 -8.88
C ARG A 897 -9.05 -36.82 -7.38
N ALA A 898 -8.12 -37.69 -6.96
CA ALA A 898 -7.76 -37.84 -5.56
C ALA A 898 -6.94 -36.64 -5.04
N VAL A 899 -6.08 -36.03 -5.87
CA VAL A 899 -5.20 -34.92 -5.48
C VAL A 899 -5.98 -33.63 -5.22
N VAL A 900 -6.91 -33.25 -6.11
CA VAL A 900 -7.77 -32.06 -5.94
C VAL A 900 -8.74 -32.22 -4.76
N HIS A 901 -9.27 -33.43 -4.54
CA HIS A 901 -10.10 -33.73 -3.36
C HIS A 901 -9.31 -33.64 -2.06
N LEU A 902 -8.05 -34.11 -2.01
CA LEU A 902 -7.22 -34.05 -0.82
C LEU A 902 -6.78 -32.61 -0.46
N GLU A 903 -6.55 -31.75 -1.46
CA GLU A 903 -6.20 -30.33 -1.25
C GLU A 903 -7.39 -29.48 -0.78
N LYS A 904 -8.57 -29.64 -1.38
CA LYS A 904 -9.80 -28.99 -0.92
C LYS A 904 -10.19 -29.49 0.48
N ARG A 905 -10.02 -30.78 0.78
CA ARG A 905 -10.24 -31.36 2.12
C ARG A 905 -9.24 -30.85 3.16
N ALA A 906 -7.97 -30.63 2.81
CA ALA A 906 -6.98 -30.03 3.71
C ALA A 906 -7.28 -28.55 4.00
N MET A 907 -7.65 -27.77 2.97
CA MET A 907 -8.11 -26.38 3.11
C MET A 907 -9.37 -26.33 4.00
N PHE A 908 -10.32 -27.23 3.76
CA PHE A 908 -11.54 -27.39 4.54
C PHE A 908 -11.27 -27.72 6.02
N GLN A 909 -10.34 -28.64 6.31
CA GLN A 909 -9.94 -28.93 7.69
C GLN A 909 -9.26 -27.70 8.35
N LEU A 910 -8.46 -26.93 7.60
CA LEU A 910 -7.88 -25.68 8.11
C LEU A 910 -8.96 -24.60 8.34
N LYS A 911 -9.99 -24.49 7.49
CA LYS A 911 -11.14 -23.59 7.70
C LYS A 911 -11.98 -23.99 8.92
N LYS A 912 -12.23 -25.30 9.08
CA LYS A 912 -12.96 -25.87 10.21
C LYS A 912 -12.23 -25.62 11.53
N LEU A 913 -10.91 -25.82 11.55
CA LEU A 913 -10.06 -25.50 12.70
C LEU A 913 -9.95 -23.98 12.97
N ALA A 914 -10.12 -23.14 11.94
CA ALA A 914 -10.19 -21.68 12.10
C ALA A 914 -11.56 -21.15 12.57
N GLY A 915 -12.52 -22.03 12.87
CA GLY A 915 -13.78 -21.68 13.55
C GLY A 915 -14.81 -20.94 12.69
N LYS A 916 -14.81 -21.14 11.36
CA LYS A 916 -15.65 -20.40 10.41
C LYS A 916 -16.55 -21.24 9.50
N ALA A 917 -16.66 -22.54 9.73
CA ALA A 917 -17.58 -23.37 8.96
C ALA A 917 -19.03 -23.10 9.39
N ASP A 918 -19.85 -22.55 8.49
CA ASP A 918 -21.32 -22.63 8.59
C ASP A 918 -21.77 -24.10 8.56
N SER A 919 -23.07 -24.39 8.72
CA SER A 919 -23.61 -25.76 8.63
C SER A 919 -23.36 -26.47 7.29
N TYR A 920 -23.06 -25.70 6.23
CA TYR A 920 -22.70 -26.16 4.90
C TYR A 920 -21.51 -25.37 4.32
N ASP A 921 -20.66 -26.03 3.53
CA ASP A 921 -19.66 -25.40 2.64
C ASP A 921 -19.93 -25.84 1.20
N PHE A 922 -19.41 -25.13 0.20
CA PHE A 922 -19.55 -25.50 -1.21
C PHE A 922 -18.24 -26.07 -1.73
N VAL A 923 -18.18 -27.38 -1.94
CA VAL A 923 -17.03 -28.06 -2.53
C VAL A 923 -17.36 -28.39 -3.97
N SER A 924 -16.64 -27.78 -4.91
CA SER A 924 -16.88 -28.04 -6.35
C SER A 924 -18.35 -27.80 -6.71
N SER A 925 -18.91 -26.70 -6.19
CA SER A 925 -20.29 -26.27 -6.41
C SER A 925 -21.39 -27.16 -5.86
N LEU A 926 -21.02 -28.22 -5.14
CA LEU A 926 -21.94 -29.06 -4.41
C LEU A 926 -22.00 -28.62 -2.95
N PRO A 927 -23.20 -28.42 -2.39
CA PRO A 927 -23.35 -28.18 -0.96
C PRO A 927 -22.86 -29.43 -0.21
N GLN A 928 -21.95 -29.24 0.74
CA GLN A 928 -21.44 -30.29 1.60
C GLN A 928 -21.73 -29.90 3.05
N ALA A 929 -22.41 -30.78 3.79
CA ALA A 929 -22.66 -30.58 5.21
C ALA A 929 -21.33 -30.64 5.99
N THR A 930 -21.04 -29.60 6.78
CA THR A 930 -19.75 -29.47 7.49
C THR A 930 -19.68 -30.31 8.77
N GLU A 931 -20.86 -30.61 9.32
CA GLU A 931 -21.10 -31.45 10.50
C GLU A 931 -22.21 -32.47 10.20
N PRO A 932 -21.94 -33.53 9.40
CA PRO A 932 -22.95 -34.51 9.01
C PRO A 932 -23.63 -35.18 10.23
N GLY A 933 -22.91 -35.37 11.34
CA GLY A 933 -23.48 -35.91 12.58
C GLY A 933 -24.46 -35.00 13.32
N ARG A 934 -24.55 -33.72 12.96
CA ARG A 934 -25.53 -32.75 13.49
C ARG A 934 -26.43 -32.17 12.40
N TRP A 935 -26.24 -32.61 11.16
CA TRP A 935 -27.06 -32.23 10.03
C TRP A 935 -28.49 -32.72 10.26
N LYS A 936 -29.46 -31.84 10.00
CA LYS A 936 -30.88 -32.18 10.06
C LYS A 936 -31.48 -31.98 8.66
N PRO A 937 -32.26 -32.94 8.16
CA PRO A 937 -32.97 -32.77 6.91
C PRO A 937 -33.94 -31.59 7.02
N LEU A 938 -34.08 -30.82 5.94
CA LEU A 938 -35.01 -29.69 5.87
C LEU A 938 -36.41 -30.18 5.48
N MET A 939 -36.49 -31.29 4.74
CA MET A 939 -37.71 -32.05 4.45
C MET A 939 -37.49 -33.56 4.65
N ASP A 940 -38.56 -34.32 4.89
CA ASP A 940 -38.50 -35.77 5.19
C ASP A 940 -37.82 -36.61 4.10
N ALA A 941 -37.82 -36.14 2.84
CA ALA A 941 -37.19 -36.82 1.71
C ALA A 941 -35.73 -36.42 1.47
N ASP A 942 -35.17 -35.52 2.30
CA ASP A 942 -33.77 -35.09 2.21
C ASP A 942 -32.84 -36.10 2.87
N GLN A 943 -31.75 -36.43 2.19
CA GLN A 943 -30.69 -37.31 2.69
C GLN A 943 -29.32 -36.76 2.29
N LEU A 944 -28.27 -37.20 3.01
CA LEU A 944 -26.90 -36.96 2.60
C LEU A 944 -26.44 -38.09 1.68
N GLY A 945 -25.94 -37.74 0.49
CA GLY A 945 -25.44 -38.66 -0.52
C GLY A 945 -23.99 -38.40 -0.90
N ASN A 946 -23.43 -39.31 -1.71
CA ASN A 946 -22.13 -39.10 -2.37
C ASN A 946 -22.36 -38.71 -3.83
N VAL A 947 -21.96 -37.50 -4.21
CA VAL A 947 -22.12 -36.97 -5.57
C VAL A 947 -20.76 -36.59 -6.14
N LYS A 948 -20.42 -37.17 -7.29
CA LYS A 948 -19.12 -36.96 -8.00
C LYS A 948 -17.88 -37.15 -7.11
N GLY A 949 -17.96 -37.98 -6.06
CA GLY A 949 -16.86 -38.27 -5.12
C GLY A 949 -16.85 -37.39 -3.87
N ILE A 950 -17.83 -36.48 -3.71
CA ILE A 950 -18.01 -35.62 -2.55
C ILE A 950 -19.07 -36.26 -1.66
N GLU A 951 -18.66 -36.61 -0.44
CA GLU A 951 -19.54 -37.14 0.61
C GLU A 951 -20.34 -36.02 1.27
N ASP A 952 -21.42 -36.37 1.98
CA ASP A 952 -22.24 -35.46 2.77
C ASP A 952 -22.93 -34.36 1.94
N VAL A 953 -23.33 -34.67 0.70
CA VAL A 953 -24.06 -33.76 -0.19
C VAL A 953 -25.57 -33.90 0.01
N PRO A 954 -26.33 -32.83 0.32
CA PRO A 954 -27.78 -32.87 0.39
C PRO A 954 -28.42 -33.23 -0.94
N VAL A 955 -29.21 -34.30 -0.94
CA VAL A 955 -30.00 -34.76 -2.10
C VAL A 955 -31.42 -35.10 -1.67
N ARG A 956 -32.38 -34.93 -2.58
CA ARG A 956 -33.79 -35.28 -2.37
C ARG A 956 -34.22 -36.31 -3.40
N LYS A 957 -34.92 -37.34 -2.95
CA LYS A 957 -35.52 -38.34 -3.84
C LYS A 957 -36.90 -37.88 -4.31
N ILE A 958 -37.09 -37.71 -5.61
CA ILE A 958 -38.36 -37.32 -6.24
C ILE A 958 -38.59 -38.30 -7.41
N ASP A 959 -39.76 -38.95 -7.44
CA ASP A 959 -40.17 -39.88 -8.50
C ASP A 959 -39.14 -40.96 -8.87
N GLY A 960 -38.38 -41.42 -7.88
CA GLY A 960 -37.34 -42.45 -8.06
C GLY A 960 -35.96 -41.92 -8.45
N HIS A 961 -35.83 -40.64 -8.76
CA HIS A 961 -34.58 -39.95 -9.07
C HIS A 961 -34.05 -39.16 -7.87
N HIS A 962 -32.74 -38.94 -7.80
CA HIS A 962 -32.11 -38.16 -6.73
C HIS A 962 -31.60 -36.85 -7.31
N TYR A 963 -32.14 -35.74 -6.81
CA TYR A 963 -31.76 -34.39 -7.21
C TYR A 963 -30.96 -33.70 -6.11
N LEU A 964 -30.08 -32.79 -6.49
CA LEU A 964 -29.36 -31.95 -5.54
C LEU A 964 -30.32 -31.01 -4.83
N VAL A 965 -30.07 -30.71 -3.56
CA VAL A 965 -30.88 -29.77 -2.76
C VAL A 965 -30.05 -28.55 -2.41
N ASP A 966 -30.55 -27.37 -2.74
CA ASP A 966 -29.92 -26.12 -2.31
C ASP A 966 -30.22 -25.89 -0.82
N PRO A 967 -29.19 -25.82 0.06
CA PRO A 967 -29.41 -25.67 1.50
C PRO A 967 -30.04 -24.33 1.90
N LEU A 968 -30.03 -23.34 1.00
CA LEU A 968 -30.63 -22.01 1.24
C LEU A 968 -32.11 -21.98 0.87
N SER A 969 -32.48 -22.41 -0.34
CA SER A 969 -33.87 -22.38 -0.80
C SER A 969 -34.66 -23.65 -0.47
N THR A 970 -33.99 -24.74 -0.09
CA THR A 970 -34.55 -26.09 0.12
C THR A 970 -35.14 -26.73 -1.14
N ARG A 971 -34.87 -26.13 -2.31
CA ARG A 971 -35.41 -26.57 -3.60
C ARG A 971 -34.47 -27.55 -4.32
N PRO A 972 -35.02 -28.53 -5.07
CA PRO A 972 -34.21 -29.44 -5.86
C PRO A 972 -33.72 -28.75 -7.15
N TYR A 973 -32.57 -29.18 -7.69
CA TYR A 973 -32.05 -28.70 -8.96
C TYR A 973 -31.05 -29.69 -9.59
N GLY A 974 -30.73 -29.47 -10.87
CA GLY A 974 -29.68 -30.20 -11.58
C GLY A 974 -30.15 -31.50 -12.24
N PRO A 975 -29.19 -32.33 -12.72
CA PRO A 975 -29.48 -33.59 -13.40
C PRO A 975 -30.04 -34.68 -12.49
#